data_AF-A0A9J7KZ59-F1
#
_entry.id   AF-A0A9J7KZ59-F1
#
_cell.length_a   1.000
_cell.length_b   1.000
_cell.length_c   1.000
_cell.angle_alpha   90.00
_cell.angle_beta   90.00
_cell.angle_gamma   90.00
#
_symmetry.space_group_name_H-M   'P 1'
#
loop_
_entity.id
_entity.type
_entity.pdbx_description
1 polymer ?
#
loop_
_entity_poly.entity_id
_entity_poly.type
_entity_poly.pdbx_seq_one_letter_code
_entity_poly.pdbx_strand_id
1 'polypeptide(L)'
;MAHKVLPARSRTRGYTSLGCWRDTADRAIPILEGTDPLLDGVNYQERDNAIEKCYQVARSRGFPVFAVQHGGSCFGSADGLNTYNKYGPSMDCAGDGEGGGWANEVYMITEGLKSCRDDLRCGQDYPAEDGHPALCDPHSAYPCCSNGGWCGSTIDHCYCHGCVDYRNTLSVERHVFFVPCDVNLGQRQTLRTRCPAADYVRFNGVCYKSFTGNKTRDEASEACAADGGMLAIPKDSKTNAFLASLPEVTGGRWLGLTDANGDGQWVYDDCQFLTSSDFSNWQLNDTDNGAGCLAFWENGTTWDPRGCDLPGGFICQLHEAMWLSRDPSWVVVSHGRPLVSNGVRYDAAKTLDGDTRTYWSPGGGQWYNNWYIVFDLTVPHTLSGIAVYNYGDGTHDIQAFTLQKSQVGSSYNWLDVVSVINVQELTTQHQTFGGFQETARYWRFVVTWTHSGWQPWLRELYLYGMSSVCLRIPADFQLDGRLTMLPNPLGQRTFNEIQNSSVVALLSTSNSIPGEHHPELREFVSAVLFPRCDVPEEDMSNCYPKTTTSCVCRQLLPCRSLCEEVFSMSDGLMRDLLPPCDVFPSPQHGCWNTDTAVKGREVCYHSTGMNYRGTWSTATSGAKCLEWSALQAVYYKDKYPWANLDRNYCRNPTGLQRPFCLTGDGSQEECDVIPCNFVGCWDRGPPNYGKRTPNKMFYFLEEKVTYTCNDGYTPEYGSPTVATCLAGTNGGVWEYATPVCSSESLPNYAETASHTGLTITTMPYDITPAFSAAENGY
;
A
#
# COMPACT_ATOMS: atom_id res chain seq x y z
N MET A 1 25.61 59.53 27.68
CA MET A 1 25.96 58.29 28.43
C MET A 1 24.83 58.06 29.43
N ALA A 2 24.12 56.94 29.52
CA ALA A 2 24.32 55.61 28.99
C ALA A 2 22.96 55.00 28.56
N HIS A 3 23.01 54.08 27.60
CA HIS A 3 21.92 53.23 27.19
C HIS A 3 21.46 52.30 28.33
N LYS A 4 20.15 52.08 28.42
CA LYS A 4 19.61 50.76 28.76
C LYS A 4 18.35 50.51 27.94
N VAL A 5 18.56 49.89 26.79
CA VAL A 5 17.51 49.20 26.04
C VAL A 5 17.12 47.97 26.85
N LEU A 6 15.83 47.83 27.17
CA LEU A 6 15.19 46.55 27.45
C LEU A 6 14.23 46.27 26.28
N PRO A 7 14.23 45.06 25.70
CA PRO A 7 13.47 44.78 24.50
C PRO A 7 11.98 44.71 24.82
N ALA A 8 11.15 45.26 23.93
CA ALA A 8 9.75 44.89 23.83
C ALA A 8 9.67 43.38 23.61
N ARG A 9 9.18 42.63 24.60
CA ARG A 9 8.71 41.26 24.35
C ARG A 9 7.49 41.40 23.43
N SER A 10 7.69 41.17 22.13
CA SER A 10 6.61 40.87 21.19
C SER A 10 5.87 39.65 21.74
N ARG A 11 4.70 39.85 22.33
CA ARG A 11 3.77 38.75 22.60
C ARG A 11 3.25 38.31 21.23
N THR A 12 3.58 37.09 20.81
CA THR A 12 2.87 36.41 19.72
C THR A 12 1.38 36.46 20.04
N ARG A 13 0.55 36.89 19.09
CA ARG A 13 -0.91 36.81 19.26
C ARG A 13 -1.29 35.34 19.15
N GLY A 14 -2.08 34.84 20.10
CA GLY A 14 -2.53 33.43 20.13
C GLY A 14 -3.57 33.06 19.07
N TYR A 15 -3.61 33.80 17.96
CA TYR A 15 -4.48 33.56 16.82
C TYR A 15 -3.91 34.18 15.54
N THR A 16 -4.30 33.66 14.38
CA THR A 16 -3.91 34.12 13.03
C THR A 16 -5.14 34.33 12.17
N SER A 17 -5.19 35.40 11.36
CA SER A 17 -6.29 35.64 10.42
C SER A 17 -6.29 34.60 9.27
N LEU A 18 -7.47 34.11 8.93
CA LEU A 18 -7.81 33.30 7.76
C LEU A 18 -8.41 34.13 6.62
N GLY A 19 -8.49 35.45 6.79
CA GLY A 19 -8.98 36.40 5.80
C GLY A 19 -10.48 36.69 5.89
N CYS A 20 -10.97 37.37 4.85
CA CYS A 20 -12.32 37.89 4.75
C CYS A 20 -13.26 36.96 3.97
N TRP A 21 -14.41 36.64 4.57
CA TRP A 21 -15.36 35.64 4.05
C TRP A 21 -16.78 36.16 4.03
N ARG A 22 -17.52 35.84 2.98
CA ARG A 22 -18.91 36.27 2.84
C ARG A 22 -19.79 35.55 3.85
N ASP A 23 -20.74 36.28 4.43
CA ASP A 23 -21.78 35.75 5.32
C ASP A 23 -23.17 36.05 4.77
N THR A 24 -24.17 35.30 5.22
CA THR A 24 -25.57 35.50 4.84
C THR A 24 -26.51 35.29 6.02
N ALA A 25 -27.83 35.43 5.81
CA ALA A 25 -28.82 35.19 6.85
C ALA A 25 -28.78 33.75 7.40
N ASP A 26 -28.41 32.77 6.58
CA ASP A 26 -28.04 31.42 7.03
C ASP A 26 -26.55 31.42 7.41
N ARG A 27 -26.26 31.73 8.67
CA ARG A 27 -24.92 32.12 9.13
C ARG A 27 -23.85 31.06 8.83
N ALA A 28 -22.71 31.49 8.29
CA ALA A 28 -21.54 30.65 8.08
C ALA A 28 -20.90 30.22 9.42
N ILE A 29 -20.80 31.13 10.38
CA ILE A 29 -20.41 30.83 11.76
C ILE A 29 -21.52 31.39 12.67
N PRO A 30 -22.02 30.62 13.65
CA PRO A 30 -22.98 31.09 14.65
C PRO A 30 -22.50 32.32 15.45
N ILE A 31 -23.45 33.19 15.80
CA ILE A 31 -23.21 34.39 16.61
C ILE A 31 -22.98 34.05 18.08
N LEU A 32 -22.03 34.73 18.73
CA LEU A 32 -21.72 34.58 20.16
C LEU A 32 -22.14 35.79 21.01
N GLU A 33 -22.63 36.85 20.37
CA GLU A 33 -23.14 38.03 21.07
C GLU A 33 -24.18 37.68 22.14
N GLY A 34 -24.04 38.28 23.33
CA GLY A 34 -24.93 38.02 24.46
C GLY A 34 -24.78 36.65 25.12
N THR A 35 -23.83 35.81 24.69
CA THR A 35 -23.61 34.49 25.28
C THR A 35 -22.55 34.46 26.38
N ASP A 36 -21.76 35.52 26.56
CA ASP A 36 -20.67 35.62 27.56
C ASP A 36 -20.57 37.04 28.12
N PRO A 37 -20.32 37.24 29.43
CA PRO A 37 -20.13 38.56 30.04
C PRO A 37 -18.99 39.39 29.42
N LEU A 38 -17.98 38.76 28.80
CA LEU A 38 -16.89 39.45 28.09
C LEU A 38 -17.35 40.12 26.77
N LEU A 39 -18.49 39.70 26.23
CA LEU A 39 -19.14 40.30 25.07
C LEU A 39 -20.23 41.28 25.49
N ASP A 40 -19.98 42.04 26.56
CA ASP A 40 -20.87 43.08 27.04
C ASP A 40 -20.87 44.33 26.14
N GLY A 41 -21.91 45.15 26.32
CA GLY A 41 -22.18 46.36 25.54
C GLY A 41 -23.51 46.29 24.79
N VAL A 42 -24.29 47.38 24.84
CA VAL A 42 -25.55 47.51 24.06
C VAL A 42 -25.25 47.62 22.55
N ASN A 43 -24.02 47.98 22.19
CA ASN A 43 -23.54 48.13 20.82
C ASN A 43 -22.15 47.49 20.67
N TYR A 44 -22.03 46.43 19.86
CA TYR A 44 -20.75 45.74 19.60
C TYR A 44 -19.76 46.62 18.83
N GLN A 45 -20.22 47.67 18.14
CA GLN A 45 -19.37 48.57 17.35
C GLN A 45 -18.54 49.56 18.17
N GLU A 46 -18.90 49.71 19.45
CA GLU A 46 -18.19 50.58 20.40
C GLU A 46 -17.33 49.75 21.36
N ARG A 47 -17.22 48.44 21.12
CA ARG A 47 -16.53 47.51 22.02
C ARG A 47 -15.01 47.60 21.84
N ASP A 48 -14.34 48.15 22.84
CA ASP A 48 -12.88 48.11 22.90
C ASP A 48 -12.34 46.68 22.88
N ASN A 49 -11.33 46.45 22.03
CA ASN A 49 -10.64 45.17 21.82
C ASN A 49 -11.58 44.03 21.39
N ALA A 50 -12.51 44.31 20.47
CA ALA A 50 -13.49 43.34 20.00
C ALA A 50 -12.86 42.01 19.54
N ILE A 51 -11.75 42.05 18.80
CA ILE A 51 -11.01 40.87 18.35
C ILE A 51 -10.50 40.05 19.54
N GLU A 52 -9.85 40.68 20.51
CA GLU A 52 -9.25 40.00 21.67
C GLU A 52 -10.32 39.43 22.62
N LYS A 53 -11.42 40.16 22.82
CA LYS A 53 -12.54 39.66 23.63
C LYS A 53 -13.24 38.49 22.95
N CYS A 54 -13.46 38.57 21.63
CA CYS A 54 -14.04 37.47 20.86
C CYS A 54 -13.12 36.24 20.87
N TYR A 55 -11.82 36.45 20.70
CA TYR A 55 -10.80 35.42 20.86
C TYR A 55 -10.88 34.74 22.22
N GLN A 56 -10.93 35.49 23.32
CA GLN A 56 -10.98 34.91 24.67
C GLN A 56 -12.23 34.07 24.91
N VAL A 57 -13.38 34.51 24.40
CA VAL A 57 -14.65 33.77 24.53
C VAL A 57 -14.69 32.53 23.65
N ALA A 58 -14.18 32.61 22.41
CA ALA A 58 -14.07 31.44 21.56
C ALA A 58 -13.04 30.43 22.11
N ARG A 59 -11.91 30.92 22.65
CA ARG A 59 -10.87 30.11 23.29
C ARG A 59 -11.39 29.41 24.54
N SER A 60 -12.15 30.10 25.39
CA SER A 60 -12.73 29.50 26.61
C SER A 60 -13.73 28.39 26.30
N ARG A 61 -14.30 28.40 25.09
CA ARG A 61 -15.24 27.37 24.58
C ARG A 61 -14.57 26.28 23.75
N GLY A 62 -13.24 26.35 23.60
CA GLY A 62 -12.47 25.39 22.81
C GLY A 62 -12.79 25.45 21.31
N PHE A 63 -13.29 26.58 20.80
CA PHE A 63 -13.58 26.72 19.37
C PHE A 63 -12.29 26.85 18.57
N PRO A 64 -12.18 26.18 17.41
CA PRO A 64 -10.96 26.21 16.61
C PRO A 64 -10.79 27.54 15.84
N VAL A 65 -11.90 28.24 15.60
CA VAL A 65 -11.93 29.57 14.97
C VAL A 65 -12.94 30.47 15.65
N PHE A 66 -12.72 31.78 15.51
CA PHE A 66 -13.69 32.82 15.80
C PHE A 66 -13.76 33.78 14.61
N ALA A 67 -14.80 34.59 14.54
CA ALA A 67 -14.89 35.63 13.54
C ALA A 67 -15.46 36.92 14.12
N VAL A 68 -15.06 38.03 13.51
CA VAL A 68 -15.57 39.35 13.81
C VAL A 68 -16.25 39.90 12.56
N GLN A 69 -17.48 40.42 12.71
CA GLN A 69 -18.29 41.00 11.63
C GLN A 69 -18.68 42.43 12.00
N HIS A 70 -18.75 43.30 10.98
CA HIS A 70 -19.40 44.61 11.06
C HIS A 70 -18.86 45.54 12.18
N GLY A 71 -17.55 45.52 12.42
CA GLY A 71 -16.90 46.41 13.39
C GLY A 71 -16.97 45.94 14.84
N GLY A 72 -17.09 44.62 15.08
CA GLY A 72 -16.90 44.07 16.44
C GLY A 72 -17.85 42.97 16.89
N SER A 73 -18.82 42.56 16.07
CA SER A 73 -19.74 41.47 16.42
C SER A 73 -19.02 40.13 16.38
N CYS A 74 -19.12 39.36 17.45
CA CYS A 74 -18.38 38.13 17.69
C CYS A 74 -19.15 36.87 17.27
N PHE A 75 -18.45 35.96 16.61
CA PHE A 75 -18.94 34.68 16.12
C PHE A 75 -17.94 33.57 16.45
N GLY A 76 -18.44 32.35 16.63
CA GLY A 76 -17.60 31.20 16.90
C GLY A 76 -18.40 29.91 17.03
N SER A 77 -17.78 28.81 16.63
CA SER A 77 -18.38 27.47 16.70
C SER A 77 -17.30 26.41 16.67
N ALA A 78 -17.58 25.27 17.29
CA ALA A 78 -16.75 24.07 17.21
C ALA A 78 -16.56 23.58 15.76
N ASP A 79 -17.55 23.79 14.88
CA ASP A 79 -17.50 23.43 13.46
C ASP A 79 -17.10 24.61 12.54
N GLY A 80 -16.64 25.72 13.13
CA GLY A 80 -16.35 26.94 12.38
C GLY A 80 -15.31 26.76 11.27
N LEU A 81 -14.37 25.82 11.42
CA LEU A 81 -13.36 25.51 10.40
C LEU A 81 -13.93 24.93 9.10
N ASN A 82 -15.09 24.28 9.15
CA ASN A 82 -15.71 23.64 7.98
C ASN A 82 -16.78 24.53 7.34
N THR A 83 -17.20 25.59 8.04
CA THR A 83 -18.41 26.35 7.71
C THR A 83 -18.13 27.81 7.38
N TYR A 84 -17.01 28.38 7.84
CA TYR A 84 -16.67 29.79 7.63
C TYR A 84 -16.61 30.23 6.16
N ASN A 85 -16.21 29.33 5.27
CA ASN A 85 -16.01 29.59 3.84
C ASN A 85 -17.21 29.18 2.98
N LYS A 86 -18.34 28.79 3.58
CA LYS A 86 -19.54 28.28 2.90
C LYS A 86 -20.02 29.16 1.74
N TYR A 87 -19.83 30.48 1.82
CA TYR A 87 -20.29 31.45 0.80
C TYR A 87 -19.17 32.08 -0.04
N GLY A 88 -17.94 31.58 0.11
CA GLY A 88 -16.76 32.07 -0.60
C GLY A 88 -16.12 33.33 0.00
N PRO A 89 -14.97 33.76 -0.55
CA PRO A 89 -14.22 34.92 -0.06
C PRO A 89 -14.98 36.23 -0.30
N SER A 90 -14.71 37.23 0.55
CA SER A 90 -15.25 38.60 0.41
C SER A 90 -14.13 39.64 0.40
N MET A 91 -14.39 40.78 -0.22
CA MET A 91 -13.51 41.96 -0.17
C MET A 91 -14.07 43.07 0.74
N ASP A 92 -15.20 42.81 1.42
CA ASP A 92 -15.96 43.83 2.14
C ASP A 92 -15.51 44.01 3.60
N CYS A 93 -14.53 43.24 4.08
CA CYS A 93 -13.96 43.42 5.42
C CYS A 93 -13.08 44.67 5.48
N ALA A 94 -13.16 45.39 6.60
CA ALA A 94 -12.24 46.47 6.90
C ALA A 94 -10.84 45.92 7.24
N GLY A 95 -9.80 46.70 6.91
CA GLY A 95 -8.40 46.32 7.16
C GLY A 95 -7.97 46.39 8.64
N ASP A 96 -8.89 46.70 9.55
CA ASP A 96 -8.70 46.70 11.00
C ASP A 96 -8.87 45.30 11.61
N GLY A 97 -9.44 44.36 10.85
CA GLY A 97 -9.69 43.00 11.29
C GLY A 97 -11.03 42.78 11.99
N GLU A 98 -11.93 43.78 11.98
CA GLU A 98 -13.24 43.67 12.64
C GLU A 98 -14.37 43.29 11.68
N GLY A 99 -14.00 42.76 10.51
CA GLY A 99 -14.90 42.33 9.46
C GLY A 99 -15.59 43.49 8.74
N GLY A 100 -16.70 43.19 8.07
CA GLY A 100 -17.48 44.14 7.28
C GLY A 100 -18.97 43.81 7.30
N GLY A 101 -19.78 44.60 6.58
CA GLY A 101 -21.22 44.34 6.46
C GLY A 101 -21.46 43.02 5.72
N TRP A 102 -21.96 42.00 6.43
CA TRP A 102 -22.08 40.62 5.91
C TRP A 102 -20.76 39.98 5.46
N ALA A 103 -19.64 40.43 6.04
CA ALA A 103 -18.33 39.87 5.78
C ALA A 103 -17.61 39.59 7.11
N ASN A 104 -17.23 38.34 7.31
CA ASN A 104 -16.54 37.85 8.48
C ASN A 104 -15.03 37.95 8.27
N GLU A 105 -14.34 38.69 9.12
CA GLU A 105 -12.90 38.49 9.30
C GLU A 105 -12.73 37.29 10.24
N VAL A 106 -12.17 36.19 9.72
CA VAL A 106 -12.12 34.92 10.43
C VAL A 106 -10.72 34.69 10.97
N TYR A 107 -10.62 34.24 12.22
CA TYR A 107 -9.36 34.01 12.92
C TYR A 107 -9.28 32.57 13.43
N MET A 108 -8.12 31.95 13.21
CA MET A 108 -7.74 30.66 13.77
C MET A 108 -7.01 30.85 15.09
N ILE A 109 -7.36 30.10 16.12
CA ILE A 109 -6.69 30.12 17.43
C ILE A 109 -5.42 29.26 17.38
N THR A 110 -4.28 29.77 17.85
CA THR A 110 -2.93 29.19 17.66
C THR A 110 -2.12 28.93 18.94
N GLU A 111 -2.63 29.18 20.15
CA GLU A 111 -1.94 28.92 21.43
C GLU A 111 -2.65 27.83 22.28
N GLY A 112 -1.88 26.85 22.81
CA GLY A 112 -2.30 25.85 23.81
C GLY A 112 -1.35 25.85 25.04
N LEU A 113 -1.86 25.58 26.26
CA LEU A 113 -1.15 25.74 27.55
C LEU A 113 -0.42 24.46 28.05
N LYS A 114 0.64 24.62 28.87
CA LYS A 114 1.50 23.54 29.45
C LYS A 114 0.91 23.00 30.77
N SER A 115 0.76 21.67 30.89
CA SER A 115 0.05 21.01 32.01
C SER A 115 0.96 20.25 33.01
N CYS A 116 2.28 20.41 32.90
CA CYS A 116 3.27 19.68 33.71
C CYS A 116 4.16 20.66 34.50
N ARG A 117 4.51 20.29 35.74
CA ARG A 117 5.36 21.11 36.62
C ARG A 117 6.80 20.63 36.61
N ASP A 118 7.74 21.58 36.65
CA ASP A 118 9.17 21.28 36.63
C ASP A 118 9.68 20.68 37.96
N ASP A 119 8.88 20.74 39.04
CA ASP A 119 9.20 20.20 40.37
C ASP A 119 8.71 18.75 40.61
N LEU A 120 8.21 18.08 39.55
CA LEU A 120 7.71 16.69 39.58
C LEU A 120 6.54 16.45 40.54
N ARG A 121 5.79 17.51 40.88
CA ARG A 121 4.54 17.41 41.63
C ARG A 121 3.36 17.20 40.69
N CYS A 122 2.38 16.42 41.13
CA CYS A 122 1.21 16.03 40.33
C CYS A 122 -0.04 15.88 41.20
N GLY A 123 -1.21 15.91 40.55
CA GLY A 123 -2.51 15.74 41.21
C GLY A 123 -3.17 17.05 41.64
N GLN A 124 -4.39 16.93 42.17
CA GLN A 124 -5.31 18.06 42.43
C GLN A 124 -4.73 19.11 43.39
N ASP A 125 -3.92 18.67 44.36
CA ASP A 125 -3.32 19.56 45.37
C ASP A 125 -2.11 20.35 44.85
N TYR A 126 -1.66 20.07 43.62
CA TYR A 126 -0.50 20.70 42.99
C TYR A 126 -0.84 21.14 41.55
N PRO A 127 -1.58 22.25 41.37
CA PRO A 127 -2.01 22.68 40.04
C PRO A 127 -0.85 23.13 39.14
N ALA A 128 -0.97 22.90 37.83
CA ALA A 128 -0.08 23.42 36.79
C ALA A 128 -0.41 24.88 36.42
N GLU A 129 0.34 25.48 35.50
CA GLU A 129 0.17 26.88 35.09
C GLU A 129 -1.18 27.15 34.41
N ASP A 130 -1.83 26.11 33.88
CA ASP A 130 -3.19 26.14 33.32
C ASP A 130 -4.31 26.14 34.40
N GLY A 131 -3.95 26.05 35.67
CA GLY A 131 -4.89 26.02 36.80
C GLY A 131 -5.56 24.66 37.05
N HIS A 132 -5.20 23.64 36.27
CA HIS A 132 -5.67 22.26 36.43
C HIS A 132 -4.66 21.41 37.22
N PRO A 133 -5.06 20.23 37.72
CA PRO A 133 -4.14 19.31 38.43
C PRO A 133 -2.90 19.00 37.59
N ALA A 134 -1.71 19.17 38.14
CA ALA A 134 -0.50 18.91 37.37
C ALA A 134 -0.36 17.42 37.03
N LEU A 135 0.11 17.16 35.81
CA LEU A 135 0.34 15.81 35.30
C LEU A 135 1.81 15.41 35.41
N CYS A 136 2.06 14.10 35.39
CA CYS A 136 3.40 13.56 35.16
C CYS A 136 3.59 13.24 33.68
N ASP A 137 4.80 13.46 33.17
CA ASP A 137 5.09 13.23 31.75
C ASP A 137 5.02 11.74 31.40
N PRO A 138 4.06 11.30 30.56
CA PRO A 138 3.88 9.91 30.19
C PRO A 138 5.05 9.34 29.37
N HIS A 139 5.89 10.21 28.79
CA HIS A 139 7.05 9.82 27.99
C HIS A 139 8.38 9.93 28.76
N SER A 140 8.35 10.39 30.02
CA SER A 140 9.54 10.50 30.86
C SER A 140 9.85 9.21 31.63
N ALA A 141 10.97 9.22 32.36
CA ALA A 141 11.32 8.18 33.32
C ALA A 141 10.37 8.09 34.55
N TYR A 142 9.47 9.06 34.71
CA TYR A 142 8.61 9.22 35.89
C TYR A 142 7.13 9.45 35.51
N PRO A 143 6.48 8.49 34.82
CA PRO A 143 5.19 8.73 34.18
C PRO A 143 3.96 8.56 35.09
N CYS A 144 4.13 8.12 36.34
CA CYS A 144 3.02 7.82 37.23
C CYS A 144 2.97 8.79 38.40
N CYS A 145 1.77 9.28 38.73
CA CYS A 145 1.54 10.09 39.93
C CYS A 145 1.15 9.23 41.11
N SER A 146 2.01 9.20 42.13
CA SER A 146 1.70 8.56 43.42
C SER A 146 0.56 9.27 44.15
N ASN A 147 -0.06 8.58 45.10
CA ASN A 147 -1.06 9.16 46.01
C ASN A 147 -0.50 10.33 46.86
N GLY A 148 0.83 10.48 46.96
CA GLY A 148 1.49 11.61 47.61
C GLY A 148 1.72 12.84 46.72
N GLY A 149 1.24 12.80 45.47
CA GLY A 149 1.39 13.89 44.50
C GLY A 149 2.80 14.05 43.97
N TRP A 150 3.49 12.93 43.71
CA TRP A 150 4.84 12.88 43.14
C TRP A 150 4.90 11.98 41.90
N CYS A 151 5.63 12.45 40.89
CA CYS A 151 5.91 11.69 39.68
C CYS A 151 7.02 10.66 39.89
N GLY A 152 6.77 9.41 39.46
CA GLY A 152 7.72 8.31 39.55
C GLY A 152 7.34 7.11 38.68
N SER A 153 8.11 6.03 38.78
CA SER A 153 7.94 4.81 37.97
C SER A 153 7.91 3.50 38.77
N THR A 154 7.95 3.58 40.10
CA THR A 154 7.92 2.38 40.96
C THR A 154 6.49 1.89 41.19
N ILE A 155 6.35 0.69 41.79
CA ILE A 155 5.04 0.10 42.13
C ILE A 155 4.18 1.05 42.99
N ASP A 156 4.80 1.74 43.95
CA ASP A 156 4.11 2.71 44.81
C ASP A 156 3.65 3.97 44.07
N HIS A 157 4.14 4.20 42.84
CA HIS A 157 3.73 5.31 41.98
C HIS A 157 2.69 4.89 40.94
N CYS A 158 2.77 3.67 40.38
CA CYS A 158 1.94 3.25 39.25
C CYS A 158 0.80 2.27 39.62
N TYR A 159 0.92 1.52 40.72
CA TYR A 159 0.05 0.38 41.05
C TYR A 159 -0.53 0.43 42.48
N CYS A 160 -0.46 1.59 43.12
CA CYS A 160 -1.07 1.89 44.41
C CYS A 160 -2.56 2.26 44.31
N HIS A 161 -3.27 2.20 45.43
CA HIS A 161 -4.67 2.64 45.49
C HIS A 161 -4.75 4.18 45.39
N GLY A 162 -5.25 4.70 44.27
CA GLY A 162 -5.44 6.13 44.03
C GLY A 162 -4.33 6.84 43.24
N CYS A 163 -3.29 6.13 42.80
CA CYS A 163 -2.35 6.69 41.82
C CYS A 163 -2.86 6.61 40.39
N VAL A 164 -2.26 7.43 39.54
CA VAL A 164 -2.61 7.58 38.13
C VAL A 164 -1.36 7.32 37.29
N ASP A 165 -1.38 6.29 36.45
CA ASP A 165 -0.31 6.00 35.49
C ASP A 165 -0.61 6.69 34.15
N TYR A 166 0.08 7.79 33.86
CA TYR A 166 -0.26 8.60 32.71
C TYR A 166 0.13 7.98 31.36
N ARG A 167 0.92 6.90 31.35
CA ARG A 167 1.15 6.10 30.12
C ARG A 167 -0.13 5.43 29.63
N ASN A 168 -1.01 5.10 30.58
CA ASN A 168 -2.24 4.37 30.34
C ASN A 168 -3.47 5.29 30.30
N THR A 169 -3.32 6.58 30.63
CA THR A 169 -4.41 7.58 30.62
C THR A 169 -4.30 8.58 29.48
N LEU A 170 -3.96 8.13 28.26
CA LEU A 170 -4.27 8.92 27.05
C LEU A 170 -5.75 8.76 26.69
N SER A 171 -6.64 9.08 27.63
CA SER A 171 -8.09 9.27 27.47
C SER A 171 -8.72 9.38 28.87
N VAL A 172 -9.72 10.25 29.00
CA VAL A 172 -10.50 10.58 30.24
C VAL A 172 -9.76 11.61 31.13
N GLU A 173 -10.08 12.92 31.20
CA GLU A 173 -11.37 13.65 31.27
C GLU A 173 -11.32 15.07 30.63
N ARG A 174 -12.49 15.52 30.12
CA ARG A 174 -12.94 16.91 29.77
C ARG A 174 -12.13 17.75 28.75
N HIS A 175 -12.64 17.80 27.51
CA HIS A 175 -12.74 18.98 26.60
C HIS A 175 -11.60 20.05 26.54
N VAL A 176 -10.35 19.70 26.83
CA VAL A 176 -9.17 20.58 26.59
C VAL A 176 -8.06 19.75 25.94
N PHE A 177 -7.43 20.28 24.89
CA PHE A 177 -6.24 19.72 24.26
C PHE A 177 -5.12 19.58 25.30
N PHE A 178 -4.78 18.37 25.74
CA PHE A 178 -3.59 18.13 26.55
C PHE A 178 -2.33 18.11 25.67
N VAL A 179 -1.39 19.00 25.98
CA VAL A 179 -0.06 19.07 25.35
C VAL A 179 0.90 18.22 26.21
N PRO A 180 1.54 17.17 25.67
CA PRO A 180 2.57 16.42 26.40
C PRO A 180 3.77 17.33 26.73
N CYS A 181 4.47 17.00 27.82
CA CYS A 181 5.37 17.90 28.53
C CYS A 181 6.62 18.36 27.76
N ASP A 182 6.82 17.94 26.51
CA ASP A 182 8.09 18.14 25.78
C ASP A 182 7.94 18.55 24.30
N VAL A 183 6.87 19.28 23.93
CA VAL A 183 6.70 19.74 22.54
C VAL A 183 6.59 21.27 22.43
N ASN A 184 7.61 21.89 21.81
CA ASN A 184 7.49 23.21 21.21
C ASN A 184 6.38 23.19 20.13
N LEU A 185 5.25 23.84 20.39
CA LEU A 185 4.03 23.87 19.57
C LEU A 185 4.11 24.67 18.27
N GLY A 186 5.31 24.82 17.67
CA GLY A 186 5.48 25.47 16.37
C GLY A 186 5.16 24.60 15.15
N GLN A 187 4.95 23.27 15.31
CA GLN A 187 5.05 22.35 14.16
C GLN A 187 3.99 21.24 14.03
N ARG A 188 2.96 21.11 14.88
CA ARG A 188 1.98 19.99 14.75
C ARG A 188 0.50 20.34 14.57
N GLN A 189 0.06 21.56 14.84
CA GLN A 189 -1.31 21.99 14.51
C GLN A 189 -1.42 22.74 13.16
N THR A 190 -0.30 22.96 12.48
CA THR A 190 -0.24 23.53 11.13
C THR A 190 -0.53 22.52 10.01
N LEU A 191 -0.75 21.24 10.33
CA LEU A 191 -0.85 20.13 9.36
C LEU A 191 -2.27 19.74 8.91
N ARG A 192 -3.33 20.46 9.33
CA ARG A 192 -4.72 20.13 8.93
C ARG A 192 -5.48 21.23 8.18
N THR A 193 -4.87 22.39 7.95
CA THR A 193 -5.51 23.53 7.26
C THR A 193 -4.62 24.19 6.22
N ARG A 194 -3.36 23.77 6.10
CA ARG A 194 -2.49 24.09 4.97
C ARG A 194 -2.16 22.82 4.24
N CYS A 195 -2.02 22.96 2.94
CA CYS A 195 -1.48 21.91 2.11
C CYS A 195 -0.08 21.51 2.60
N PRO A 196 0.31 20.22 2.48
CA PRO A 196 1.60 19.71 2.94
C PRO A 196 2.82 20.52 2.47
N ALA A 197 2.74 21.09 1.27
CA ALA A 197 3.74 22.00 0.72
C ALA A 197 3.26 23.47 0.78
N ALA A 198 4.17 24.37 1.13
CA ALA A 198 3.93 25.81 0.98
C ALA A 198 3.61 26.13 -0.49
N ASP A 199 2.67 27.05 -0.70
CA ASP A 199 2.16 27.51 -2.02
C ASP A 199 1.13 26.62 -2.71
N TYR A 200 0.70 25.51 -2.11
CA TYR A 200 -0.51 24.80 -2.53
C TYR A 200 -1.77 25.43 -1.91
N VAL A 201 -2.82 25.55 -2.71
CA VAL A 201 -4.11 26.14 -2.35
C VAL A 201 -5.15 25.05 -2.16
N ARG A 202 -5.83 25.06 -1.01
CA ARG A 202 -6.85 24.05 -0.67
C ARG A 202 -8.22 24.42 -1.23
N PHE A 203 -8.90 23.46 -1.85
CA PHE A 203 -10.27 23.58 -2.35
C PHE A 203 -11.01 22.24 -2.19
N ASN A 204 -12.22 22.26 -1.60
CA ASN A 204 -13.02 21.05 -1.34
C ASN A 204 -12.29 19.88 -0.66
N GLY A 205 -11.32 20.18 0.21
CA GLY A 205 -10.55 19.14 0.89
C GLY A 205 -9.51 18.45 0.02
N VAL A 206 -9.05 19.11 -1.05
CA VAL A 206 -7.92 18.71 -1.89
C VAL A 206 -7.00 19.92 -2.08
N CYS A 207 -5.71 19.67 -2.22
CA CYS A 207 -4.69 20.72 -2.35
C CYS A 207 -4.17 20.82 -3.77
N TYR A 208 -4.15 22.02 -4.34
CA TYR A 208 -3.81 22.25 -5.74
C TYR A 208 -2.73 23.32 -5.92
N LYS A 209 -1.91 23.19 -6.95
CA LYS A 209 -0.93 24.22 -7.33
C LYS A 209 -0.77 24.28 -8.83
N SER A 210 -0.80 25.50 -9.38
CA SER A 210 -0.51 25.76 -10.80
C SER A 210 0.98 26.05 -10.96
N PHE A 211 1.62 25.36 -11.90
CA PHE A 211 3.02 25.53 -12.27
C PHE A 211 3.12 26.11 -13.67
N THR A 212 3.99 27.10 -13.84
CA THR A 212 4.26 27.75 -15.14
C THR A 212 5.44 27.15 -15.90
N GLY A 213 6.07 26.11 -15.34
CA GLY A 213 7.20 25.45 -15.98
C GLY A 213 6.77 24.71 -17.25
N ASN A 214 7.37 25.04 -18.39
CA ASN A 214 7.14 24.35 -19.66
C ASN A 214 7.63 22.90 -19.59
N LYS A 215 6.70 21.97 -19.48
CA LYS A 215 6.92 20.52 -19.43
C LYS A 215 5.99 19.80 -20.39
N THR A 216 6.41 18.64 -20.89
CA THR A 216 5.48 17.69 -21.51
C THR A 216 4.49 17.19 -20.46
N ARG A 217 3.38 16.56 -20.86
CA ARG A 217 2.42 16.00 -19.88
C ARG A 217 3.11 14.98 -18.97
N ASP A 218 3.97 14.15 -19.52
CA ASP A 218 4.65 13.09 -18.76
C ASP A 218 5.64 13.69 -17.75
N GLU A 219 6.44 14.68 -18.16
CA GLU A 219 7.32 15.42 -17.24
C GLU A 219 6.53 16.19 -16.17
N ALA A 220 5.35 16.70 -16.51
CA ALA A 220 4.45 17.39 -15.59
C ALA A 220 3.85 16.41 -14.56
N SER A 221 3.46 15.21 -15.01
CA SER A 221 3.02 14.13 -14.12
C SER A 221 4.12 13.73 -13.14
N GLU A 222 5.36 13.60 -13.60
CA GLU A 222 6.52 13.32 -12.74
C GLU A 222 6.73 14.43 -11.70
N ALA A 223 6.60 15.69 -12.11
CA ALA A 223 6.71 16.83 -11.21
C ALA A 223 5.62 16.83 -10.13
N CYS A 224 4.38 16.50 -10.48
CA CYS A 224 3.31 16.36 -9.48
C CYS A 224 3.54 15.17 -8.55
N ALA A 225 4.06 14.06 -9.07
CA ALA A 225 4.36 12.88 -8.26
C ALA A 225 5.51 13.14 -7.26
N ALA A 226 6.49 13.98 -7.62
CA ALA A 226 7.56 14.42 -6.72
C ALA A 226 7.01 15.18 -5.49
N ASP A 227 5.92 15.92 -5.65
CA ASP A 227 5.22 16.62 -4.56
C ASP A 227 4.24 15.72 -3.78
N GLY A 228 4.15 14.42 -4.12
CA GLY A 228 3.19 13.48 -3.51
C GLY A 228 1.76 13.62 -4.07
N GLY A 229 1.63 14.15 -5.28
CA GLY A 229 0.38 14.39 -5.99
C GLY A 229 0.29 13.69 -7.34
N MET A 230 -0.69 14.11 -8.13
CA MET A 230 -0.86 13.78 -9.55
C MET A 230 -1.31 15.03 -10.31
N LEU A 231 -1.42 14.98 -11.63
CA LEU A 231 -2.06 16.08 -12.35
C LEU A 231 -3.50 16.23 -11.87
N ALA A 232 -3.97 17.48 -11.79
CA ALA A 232 -5.28 17.78 -11.24
C ALA A 232 -6.42 17.23 -12.11
N ILE A 233 -7.44 16.65 -11.48
CA ILE A 233 -8.54 15.96 -12.14
C ILE A 233 -9.86 16.72 -11.92
N PRO A 234 -10.41 17.39 -12.94
CA PRO A 234 -11.68 18.11 -12.82
C PRO A 234 -12.90 17.16 -12.89
N LYS A 235 -13.30 16.52 -11.79
CA LYS A 235 -14.46 15.60 -11.77
C LYS A 235 -15.83 16.26 -11.65
N ASP A 236 -15.87 17.56 -11.41
CA ASP A 236 -17.10 18.33 -11.28
C ASP A 236 -16.92 19.79 -11.73
N SER A 237 -18.03 20.47 -11.96
CA SER A 237 -18.03 21.84 -12.48
C SER A 237 -17.38 22.86 -11.54
N LYS A 238 -17.47 22.66 -10.21
CA LYS A 238 -16.90 23.56 -9.22
C LYS A 238 -15.38 23.40 -9.18
N THR A 239 -14.91 22.16 -9.18
CA THR A 239 -13.49 21.83 -9.26
C THR A 239 -12.90 22.36 -10.57
N ASN A 240 -13.54 22.14 -11.72
CA ASN A 240 -13.08 22.70 -12.99
C ASN A 240 -12.91 24.23 -12.95
N ALA A 241 -13.95 24.94 -12.48
CA ALA A 241 -13.91 26.39 -12.38
C ALA A 241 -12.80 26.88 -11.42
N PHE A 242 -12.59 26.17 -10.30
CA PHE A 242 -11.51 26.46 -9.38
C PHE A 242 -10.13 26.25 -10.01
N LEU A 243 -9.87 25.11 -10.64
CA LEU A 243 -8.59 24.84 -11.31
C LEU A 243 -8.28 25.89 -12.38
N ALA A 244 -9.30 26.26 -13.16
CA ALA A 244 -9.17 27.30 -14.17
C ALA A 244 -8.78 28.66 -13.56
N SER A 245 -9.22 28.97 -12.33
CA SER A 245 -8.95 30.23 -11.63
C SER A 245 -7.56 30.34 -10.97
N LEU A 246 -6.80 29.24 -10.87
CA LEU A 246 -5.50 29.25 -10.19
C LEU A 246 -4.46 30.09 -10.95
N PRO A 247 -3.80 31.07 -10.31
CA PRO A 247 -2.64 31.77 -10.87
C PRO A 247 -1.35 30.95 -10.68
N GLU A 248 -0.29 31.13 -11.48
CA GLU A 248 -0.21 31.90 -12.73
C GLU A 248 -0.66 31.07 -13.95
N VAL A 249 -1.03 31.73 -15.05
CA VAL A 249 -1.46 31.12 -16.32
C VAL A 249 -0.49 31.50 -17.43
N THR A 250 0.18 30.51 -18.03
CA THR A 250 1.13 30.73 -19.13
C THR A 250 1.01 29.61 -20.16
N GLY A 251 0.68 29.93 -21.42
CA GLY A 251 0.79 29.02 -22.58
C GLY A 251 -0.14 27.80 -22.62
N GLY A 252 -0.84 27.48 -21.52
CA GLY A 252 -1.68 26.30 -21.34
C GLY A 252 -1.27 25.49 -20.10
N ARG A 253 -2.16 24.65 -19.57
CA ARG A 253 -1.98 23.88 -18.32
C ARG A 253 -2.48 22.45 -18.46
N TRP A 254 -1.59 21.47 -18.34
CA TRP A 254 -1.91 20.04 -18.31
C TRP A 254 -2.77 19.64 -17.11
N LEU A 255 -3.68 18.69 -17.34
CA LEU A 255 -4.60 18.08 -16.38
C LEU A 255 -4.52 16.55 -16.46
N GLY A 256 -4.98 15.86 -15.43
CA GLY A 256 -4.85 14.40 -15.29
C GLY A 256 -5.92 13.60 -16.00
N LEU A 257 -6.03 13.74 -17.34
CA LEU A 257 -6.95 12.98 -18.18
C LEU A 257 -6.32 12.78 -19.57
N THR A 258 -6.30 11.55 -20.08
CA THR A 258 -5.68 11.22 -21.37
C THR A 258 -6.42 10.17 -22.16
N ASP A 259 -6.36 10.28 -23.48
CA ASP A 259 -6.67 9.22 -24.44
C ASP A 259 -5.35 8.78 -25.10
N ALA A 260 -4.67 7.83 -24.46
CA ALA A 260 -3.31 7.43 -24.82
C ALA A 260 -3.25 6.64 -26.14
N ASN A 261 -4.33 5.97 -26.51
CA ASN A 261 -4.38 5.07 -27.68
C ASN A 261 -5.14 5.68 -28.87
N GLY A 262 -5.84 6.80 -28.66
CA GLY A 262 -6.63 7.47 -29.69
C GLY A 262 -7.89 6.74 -30.08
N ASP A 263 -8.44 5.96 -29.15
CA ASP A 263 -9.66 5.17 -29.35
C ASP A 263 -10.93 5.94 -28.91
N GLY A 264 -10.77 7.16 -28.39
CA GLY A 264 -11.84 8.00 -27.89
C GLY A 264 -12.25 7.71 -26.44
N GLN A 265 -11.54 6.82 -25.74
CA GLN A 265 -11.80 6.51 -24.33
C GLN A 265 -10.80 7.22 -23.41
N TRP A 266 -11.31 8.25 -22.72
CA TRP A 266 -10.50 9.06 -21.81
C TRP A 266 -10.35 8.43 -20.42
N VAL A 267 -9.13 8.36 -19.92
CA VAL A 267 -8.75 7.80 -18.62
C VAL A 267 -8.12 8.87 -17.73
N TYR A 268 -8.65 9.04 -16.53
CA TYR A 268 -8.12 9.92 -15.51
C TYR A 268 -6.84 9.35 -14.90
N ASP A 269 -5.95 10.22 -14.39
CA ASP A 269 -4.70 9.81 -13.74
C ASP A 269 -4.93 8.96 -12.47
N ASP A 270 -6.13 8.94 -11.90
CA ASP A 270 -6.54 8.04 -10.81
C ASP A 270 -7.14 6.71 -11.29
N CYS A 271 -6.87 6.34 -12.54
CA CYS A 271 -7.31 5.12 -13.22
C CYS A 271 -8.82 4.99 -13.46
N GLN A 272 -9.61 6.05 -13.30
CA GLN A 272 -11.04 6.02 -13.61
C GLN A 272 -11.30 6.43 -15.06
N PHE A 273 -12.27 5.79 -15.71
CA PHE A 273 -12.72 6.20 -17.04
C PHE A 273 -13.67 7.39 -16.96
N LEU A 274 -13.59 8.30 -17.92
CA LEU A 274 -14.65 9.27 -18.17
C LEU A 274 -15.83 8.56 -18.85
N THR A 275 -16.96 8.45 -18.16
CA THR A 275 -18.19 7.88 -18.71
C THR A 275 -19.10 8.97 -19.28
N SER A 276 -20.10 8.57 -20.08
CA SER A 276 -21.06 9.51 -20.69
C SER A 276 -21.92 10.28 -19.68
N SER A 277 -22.03 9.81 -18.44
CA SER A 277 -22.78 10.47 -17.36
C SER A 277 -21.91 11.40 -16.49
N ASP A 278 -20.58 11.33 -16.65
CA ASP A 278 -19.66 12.13 -15.85
C ASP A 278 -19.59 13.56 -16.36
N PHE A 279 -19.17 14.47 -15.47
CA PHE A 279 -18.95 15.85 -15.84
C PHE A 279 -17.87 15.95 -16.93
N SER A 280 -18.14 16.77 -17.94
CA SER A 280 -17.15 17.15 -18.94
C SER A 280 -17.33 18.61 -19.35
N ASN A 281 -16.23 19.26 -19.72
CA ASN A 281 -16.22 20.67 -20.12
C ASN A 281 -15.51 20.90 -21.47
N TRP A 282 -15.73 19.99 -22.42
CA TRP A 282 -15.15 20.02 -23.76
C TRP A 282 -15.41 21.34 -24.50
N GLN A 283 -14.42 21.84 -25.23
CA GLN A 283 -14.55 23.03 -26.06
C GLN A 283 -15.49 22.77 -27.25
N LEU A 284 -16.54 23.59 -27.39
CA LEU A 284 -17.72 23.36 -28.24
C LEU A 284 -17.52 23.36 -29.78
N ASN A 285 -16.29 23.28 -30.31
CA ASN A 285 -16.08 23.53 -31.74
C ASN A 285 -14.98 22.72 -32.46
N ASP A 286 -14.43 21.64 -31.89
CA ASP A 286 -13.55 20.76 -32.67
C ASP A 286 -14.25 19.44 -32.98
N THR A 287 -14.45 19.18 -34.27
CA THR A 287 -14.96 17.90 -34.80
C THR A 287 -13.88 16.81 -34.82
N ASP A 288 -12.70 17.07 -34.26
CA ASP A 288 -11.65 16.12 -33.95
C ASP A 288 -11.27 16.28 -32.47
N ASN A 289 -11.98 15.57 -31.57
CA ASN A 289 -11.44 15.28 -30.22
C ASN A 289 -10.31 14.24 -30.38
N GLY A 290 -9.24 14.63 -31.08
CA GLY A 290 -8.13 13.73 -31.39
C GLY A 290 -7.53 13.11 -30.13
N ALA A 291 -6.94 11.93 -30.29
CA ALA A 291 -6.07 11.28 -29.31
C ALA A 291 -5.14 12.30 -28.66
N GLY A 292 -4.99 12.29 -27.34
CA GLY A 292 -4.10 13.23 -26.70
C GLY A 292 -4.27 13.37 -25.19
N CYS A 293 -3.65 14.42 -24.68
CA CYS A 293 -3.64 14.77 -23.27
C CYS A 293 -4.53 15.97 -23.00
N LEU A 294 -5.25 15.95 -21.88
CA LEU A 294 -6.14 17.03 -21.51
C LEU A 294 -5.35 18.24 -21.00
N ALA A 295 -5.68 19.42 -21.54
CA ALA A 295 -5.21 20.68 -20.99
C ALA A 295 -6.34 21.72 -20.91
N PHE A 296 -6.14 22.73 -20.05
CA PHE A 296 -6.67 24.07 -20.32
C PHE A 296 -5.68 24.79 -21.22
N TRP A 297 -6.08 25.20 -22.43
CA TRP A 297 -5.15 25.88 -23.34
C TRP A 297 -5.30 27.40 -23.30
N GLU A 298 -4.18 28.12 -23.45
CA GLU A 298 -4.09 29.57 -23.27
C GLU A 298 -4.73 30.06 -21.94
N ASN A 299 -5.67 31.00 -22.01
CA ASN A 299 -6.48 31.47 -20.87
C ASN A 299 -7.87 30.80 -20.83
N GLY A 300 -8.03 29.68 -21.54
CA GLY A 300 -9.27 28.92 -21.61
C GLY A 300 -9.62 28.26 -20.28
N THR A 301 -10.91 27.94 -20.13
CA THR A 301 -11.46 27.23 -18.96
C THR A 301 -12.11 25.89 -19.35
N THR A 302 -12.16 25.61 -20.65
CA THR A 302 -12.70 24.40 -21.28
C THR A 302 -11.60 23.40 -21.55
N TRP A 303 -12.00 22.13 -21.65
CA TRP A 303 -11.15 20.99 -21.94
C TRP A 303 -10.77 20.95 -23.41
N ASP A 304 -9.46 20.89 -23.64
CA ASP A 304 -8.85 20.94 -24.96
C ASP A 304 -7.81 19.81 -25.10
N PRO A 305 -8.08 18.80 -25.95
CA PRO A 305 -7.12 17.75 -26.28
C PRO A 305 -5.88 18.30 -27.00
N ARG A 306 -4.69 17.99 -26.48
CA ARG A 306 -3.42 18.44 -27.06
C ARG A 306 -2.42 17.29 -27.16
N GLY A 307 -1.46 17.40 -28.09
CA GLY A 307 -0.36 16.43 -28.19
C GLY A 307 0.44 16.39 -26.89
N CYS A 308 0.59 15.20 -26.29
CA CYS A 308 1.17 15.02 -24.95
C CYS A 308 2.62 15.51 -24.82
N ASP A 309 3.35 15.58 -25.93
CA ASP A 309 4.74 16.07 -26.01
C ASP A 309 4.85 17.59 -26.10
N LEU A 310 3.72 18.32 -26.18
CA LEU A 310 3.75 19.77 -26.23
C LEU A 310 4.21 20.35 -24.87
N PRO A 311 5.10 21.35 -24.86
CA PRO A 311 5.48 22.02 -23.63
C PRO A 311 4.34 22.91 -23.15
N GLY A 312 3.96 22.80 -21.88
CA GLY A 312 2.98 23.67 -21.24
C GLY A 312 3.17 23.73 -19.73
N GLY A 313 2.48 24.66 -19.07
CA GLY A 313 2.32 24.61 -17.63
C GLY A 313 1.48 23.40 -17.21
N PHE A 314 1.26 23.24 -15.91
CA PHE A 314 0.50 22.10 -15.39
C PHE A 314 -0.08 22.41 -14.01
N ILE A 315 -1.15 21.71 -13.64
CA ILE A 315 -1.75 21.85 -12.31
C ILE A 315 -1.61 20.53 -11.60
N CYS A 316 -1.00 20.54 -10.42
CA CYS A 316 -0.94 19.37 -9.55
C CYS A 316 -2.09 19.41 -8.54
N GLN A 317 -2.59 18.23 -8.19
CA GLN A 317 -3.39 17.99 -7.00
C GLN A 317 -2.64 17.04 -6.07
N LEU A 318 -2.52 17.39 -4.79
CA LEU A 318 -1.97 16.50 -3.77
C LEU A 318 -3.02 15.50 -3.34
N HIS A 319 -2.59 14.29 -3.02
CA HIS A 319 -3.47 13.27 -2.47
C HIS A 319 -3.86 13.66 -1.03
N GLU A 320 -4.97 14.40 -0.86
CA GLU A 320 -5.67 14.47 0.43
C GLU A 320 -6.63 13.29 0.54
N ALA A 321 -6.69 12.67 1.72
CA ALA A 321 -7.57 11.53 2.00
C ALA A 321 -9.04 11.84 1.67
N MET A 322 -9.76 10.83 1.18
CA MET A 322 -11.19 10.89 0.87
C MET A 322 -11.94 9.72 1.50
N TRP A 323 -13.27 9.78 1.55
CA TRP A 323 -14.05 8.60 1.93
C TRP A 323 -13.92 7.54 0.83
N LEU A 324 -13.42 6.36 1.17
CA LEU A 324 -13.28 5.26 0.23
C LEU A 324 -14.65 4.80 -0.25
N SER A 325 -14.74 4.38 -1.52
CA SER A 325 -15.94 3.71 -2.04
C SER A 325 -16.23 2.47 -1.20
N ARG A 326 -17.49 2.27 -0.83
CA ARG A 326 -17.90 1.11 -0.04
C ARG A 326 -18.06 -0.11 -0.94
N ASP A 327 -17.49 -1.23 -0.51
CA ASP A 327 -17.63 -2.51 -1.20
C ASP A 327 -17.89 -3.62 -0.17
N PRO A 328 -19.10 -4.20 -0.15
CA PRO A 328 -19.44 -5.32 0.73
C PRO A 328 -18.52 -6.54 0.58
N SER A 329 -17.86 -6.71 -0.58
CA SER A 329 -16.92 -7.82 -0.83
C SER A 329 -15.62 -7.71 -0.03
N TRP A 330 -15.30 -6.53 0.51
CA TRP A 330 -14.14 -6.37 1.39
C TRP A 330 -14.25 -7.14 2.69
N VAL A 331 -15.47 -7.50 3.13
CA VAL A 331 -15.65 -8.27 4.35
C VAL A 331 -15.25 -9.73 4.13
N VAL A 332 -14.06 -10.10 4.62
CA VAL A 332 -13.51 -11.45 4.47
C VAL A 332 -13.71 -12.32 5.71
N VAL A 333 -13.80 -11.72 6.90
CA VAL A 333 -14.07 -12.44 8.16
C VAL A 333 -14.91 -11.54 9.07
N SER A 334 -15.88 -12.11 9.78
CA SER A 334 -16.59 -11.41 10.86
C SER A 334 -16.84 -12.33 12.05
N HIS A 335 -16.88 -11.76 13.25
CA HIS A 335 -17.22 -12.50 14.45
C HIS A 335 -18.73 -12.83 14.54
N GLY A 336 -19.03 -13.99 15.14
CA GLY A 336 -20.40 -14.38 15.49
C GLY A 336 -21.21 -14.91 14.31
N ARG A 337 -22.29 -15.64 14.62
CA ARG A 337 -23.29 -16.00 13.60
C ARG A 337 -24.21 -14.79 13.36
N PRO A 338 -24.43 -14.35 12.11
CA PRO A 338 -25.28 -13.20 11.83
C PRO A 338 -26.74 -13.50 12.18
N LEU A 339 -27.46 -12.49 12.66
CA LEU A 339 -28.90 -12.57 12.86
C LEU A 339 -29.62 -12.81 11.53
N VAL A 340 -30.62 -13.68 11.54
CA VAL A 340 -31.56 -13.87 10.44
C VAL A 340 -32.97 -13.62 10.96
N SER A 341 -33.65 -12.63 10.40
CA SER A 341 -35.03 -12.26 10.78
C SER A 341 -35.87 -12.03 9.53
N ASN A 342 -37.05 -12.65 9.44
CA ASN A 342 -37.95 -12.57 8.28
C ASN A 342 -37.27 -12.84 6.93
N GLY A 343 -36.28 -13.76 6.90
CA GLY A 343 -35.52 -14.10 5.71
C GLY A 343 -34.38 -13.14 5.34
N VAL A 344 -34.23 -12.02 6.06
CA VAL A 344 -33.12 -11.07 5.88
C VAL A 344 -31.95 -11.45 6.79
N ARG A 345 -30.74 -11.45 6.24
CA ARG A 345 -29.48 -11.71 6.94
C ARG A 345 -28.79 -10.38 7.27
N TYR A 346 -28.43 -10.19 8.53
CA TYR A 346 -27.78 -8.99 9.08
C TYR A 346 -26.29 -9.25 9.34
N ASP A 347 -25.55 -9.62 8.28
CA ASP A 347 -24.11 -9.91 8.34
C ASP A 347 -23.25 -8.64 8.25
N ALA A 348 -21.93 -8.80 8.41
CA ALA A 348 -21.01 -7.67 8.46
C ALA A 348 -20.90 -6.93 7.11
N ALA A 349 -21.25 -7.57 5.99
CA ALA A 349 -21.29 -6.92 4.68
C ALA A 349 -22.31 -5.76 4.64
N LYS A 350 -23.32 -5.79 5.53
CA LYS A 350 -24.28 -4.69 5.71
C LYS A 350 -23.67 -3.37 6.14
N THR A 351 -22.49 -3.37 6.77
CA THR A 351 -21.85 -2.10 7.15
C THR A 351 -21.26 -1.33 5.98
N LEU A 352 -21.22 -1.93 4.78
CA LEU A 352 -20.61 -1.37 3.58
C LEU A 352 -21.57 -1.39 2.37
N ASP A 353 -22.86 -1.68 2.55
CA ASP A 353 -23.82 -1.77 1.44
C ASP A 353 -24.48 -0.42 1.09
N GLY A 354 -24.31 0.58 1.96
CA GLY A 354 -24.82 1.92 1.78
C GLY A 354 -26.29 2.11 2.09
N ASP A 355 -26.97 1.07 2.58
CA ASP A 355 -28.35 1.15 3.04
C ASP A 355 -28.40 1.29 4.56
N THR A 356 -28.54 2.53 5.03
CA THR A 356 -28.69 2.88 6.45
C THR A 356 -29.93 2.29 7.13
N ARG A 357 -30.82 1.58 6.40
CA ARG A 357 -31.94 0.82 6.98
C ARG A 357 -31.55 -0.60 7.36
N THR A 358 -30.42 -1.09 6.88
CA THR A 358 -29.84 -2.37 7.27
C THR A 358 -28.76 -2.15 8.34
N TYR A 359 -28.27 -3.24 8.93
CA TYR A 359 -27.23 -3.19 9.96
C TYR A 359 -26.55 -4.55 10.11
N TRP A 360 -25.33 -4.53 10.65
CA TRP A 360 -24.65 -5.71 11.15
C TRP A 360 -25.13 -6.03 12.56
N SER A 361 -25.52 -7.27 12.80
CA SER A 361 -25.89 -7.79 14.12
C SER A 361 -25.21 -9.16 14.33
N PRO A 362 -24.00 -9.18 14.92
CA PRO A 362 -23.30 -10.42 15.20
C PRO A 362 -23.90 -11.12 16.42
N GLY A 363 -23.95 -12.46 16.41
CA GLY A 363 -24.21 -13.21 17.62
C GLY A 363 -23.10 -13.03 18.67
N GLY A 364 -23.41 -13.29 19.93
CA GLY A 364 -22.50 -13.20 21.05
C GLY A 364 -23.31 -13.05 22.34
N GLY A 365 -22.80 -13.56 23.46
CA GLY A 365 -23.42 -13.33 24.76
C GLY A 365 -23.30 -11.84 25.16
N GLN A 366 -24.12 -11.41 26.12
CA GLN A 366 -23.95 -10.09 26.72
C GLN A 366 -22.55 -9.97 27.34
N TRP A 367 -21.91 -8.81 27.17
CA TRP A 367 -20.56 -8.46 27.64
C TRP A 367 -19.40 -9.19 26.94
N TYR A 368 -19.62 -9.70 25.71
CA TYR A 368 -18.58 -10.43 24.96
C TYR A 368 -17.39 -9.56 24.51
N ASN A 369 -17.61 -8.26 24.26
CA ASN A 369 -16.58 -7.21 24.14
C ASN A 369 -15.43 -7.48 23.13
N ASN A 370 -15.67 -8.37 22.15
CA ASN A 370 -14.70 -8.73 21.11
C ASN A 370 -15.39 -9.10 19.78
N TRP A 371 -16.41 -8.32 19.40
CA TRP A 371 -17.03 -8.45 18.08
C TRP A 371 -16.17 -7.74 17.04
N TYR A 372 -15.85 -8.39 15.93
CA TYR A 372 -14.97 -7.78 14.93
C TYR A 372 -15.39 -8.06 13.49
N ILE A 373 -14.95 -7.18 12.61
CA ILE A 373 -15.01 -7.32 11.15
C ILE A 373 -13.58 -7.19 10.62
N VAL A 374 -13.16 -8.11 9.75
CA VAL A 374 -11.91 -8.06 9.00
C VAL A 374 -12.22 -7.67 7.57
N PHE A 375 -11.54 -6.64 7.09
CA PHE A 375 -11.60 -6.14 5.74
C PHE A 375 -10.33 -6.53 4.99
N ASP A 376 -10.48 -7.07 3.78
CA ASP A 376 -9.45 -7.06 2.74
C ASP A 376 -9.84 -5.99 1.72
N LEU A 377 -9.14 -4.85 1.73
CA LEU A 377 -9.42 -3.77 0.80
C LEU A 377 -8.89 -4.04 -0.63
N THR A 378 -8.44 -5.26 -0.90
CA THR A 378 -7.84 -5.77 -2.15
C THR A 378 -6.48 -5.17 -2.50
N VAL A 379 -6.21 -3.95 -2.05
CA VAL A 379 -4.93 -3.24 -2.17
C VAL A 379 -4.62 -2.52 -0.85
N PRO A 380 -3.36 -2.17 -0.59
CA PRO A 380 -3.06 -1.29 0.54
C PRO A 380 -3.69 0.10 0.37
N HIS A 381 -4.45 0.50 1.39
CA HIS A 381 -4.97 1.86 1.53
C HIS A 381 -4.33 2.54 2.73
N THR A 382 -4.05 3.84 2.59
CA THR A 382 -3.64 4.68 3.72
C THR A 382 -4.88 5.26 4.37
N LEU A 383 -5.31 4.69 5.50
CA LEU A 383 -6.44 5.21 6.26
C LEU A 383 -5.99 6.24 7.28
N SER A 384 -6.75 7.33 7.38
CA SER A 384 -6.53 8.41 8.36
C SER A 384 -7.78 8.77 9.15
N GLY A 385 -8.90 8.12 8.84
CA GLY A 385 -10.13 8.23 9.62
C GLY A 385 -11.11 7.10 9.37
N ILE A 386 -12.12 7.05 10.22
CA ILE A 386 -13.22 6.10 10.19
C ILE A 386 -14.50 6.78 10.69
N ALA A 387 -15.64 6.54 10.05
CA ALA A 387 -16.95 6.95 10.57
C ALA A 387 -17.76 5.74 10.99
N VAL A 388 -18.43 5.85 12.15
CA VAL A 388 -19.28 4.80 12.71
C VAL A 388 -20.72 5.30 12.74
N TYR A 389 -21.65 4.52 12.19
CA TYR A 389 -23.09 4.80 12.20
C TYR A 389 -23.84 3.82 13.10
N ASN A 390 -24.08 4.22 14.34
CA ASN A 390 -24.87 3.42 15.27
C ASN A 390 -26.35 3.33 14.86
N TYR A 391 -27.04 2.30 15.38
CA TYR A 391 -28.47 2.15 15.16
C TYR A 391 -29.29 3.23 15.88
N GLY A 392 -28.80 3.71 17.02
CA GLY A 392 -29.34 4.83 17.78
C GLY A 392 -30.29 4.43 18.91
N ASP A 393 -30.23 3.20 19.40
CA ASP A 393 -31.14 2.69 20.44
C ASP A 393 -30.51 2.62 21.85
N GLY A 394 -29.23 2.94 22.01
CA GLY A 394 -28.45 2.87 23.26
C GLY A 394 -28.20 1.45 23.79
N THR A 395 -28.99 0.47 23.38
CA THR A 395 -28.84 -0.93 23.83
C THR A 395 -27.74 -1.63 23.05
N HIS A 396 -27.71 -1.44 21.73
CA HIS A 396 -26.78 -2.06 20.80
C HIS A 396 -25.77 -1.07 20.24
N ASP A 397 -25.82 0.18 20.68
CA ASP A 397 -24.90 1.22 20.22
C ASP A 397 -23.48 0.96 20.73
N ILE A 398 -22.52 1.06 19.81
CA ILE A 398 -21.10 0.94 20.12
C ILE A 398 -20.71 2.08 21.05
N GLN A 399 -19.95 1.76 22.10
CA GLN A 399 -19.33 2.71 23.02
C GLN A 399 -17.84 2.83 22.73
N ALA A 400 -17.17 1.70 22.49
CA ALA A 400 -15.74 1.65 22.24
C ALA A 400 -15.40 0.67 21.11
N PHE A 401 -14.36 1.01 20.35
CA PHE A 401 -13.78 0.14 19.35
C PHE A 401 -12.27 0.37 19.21
N THR A 402 -11.58 -0.62 18.65
CA THR A 402 -10.19 -0.52 18.20
C THR A 402 -10.14 -0.83 16.72
N LEU A 403 -9.53 0.06 15.93
CA LEU A 403 -9.14 -0.22 14.56
C LEU A 403 -7.73 -0.78 14.55
N GLN A 404 -7.54 -1.92 13.89
CA GLN A 404 -6.28 -2.62 13.76
C GLN A 404 -5.92 -2.75 12.27
N LYS A 405 -4.63 -2.90 11.99
CA LYS A 405 -4.11 -3.11 10.64
C LYS A 405 -3.26 -4.38 10.55
N SER A 406 -3.17 -4.94 9.35
CA SER A 406 -2.19 -5.97 9.00
C SER A 406 -1.78 -5.85 7.53
N GLN A 407 -0.48 -6.04 7.26
CA GLN A 407 0.00 -6.18 5.87
C GLN A 407 -0.18 -7.59 5.35
N VAL A 408 -0.28 -8.57 6.26
CA VAL A 408 -0.32 -9.99 5.92
C VAL A 408 -1.73 -10.53 6.07
N GLY A 409 -2.17 -11.29 5.07
CA GLY A 409 -3.42 -12.04 5.14
C GLY A 409 -3.20 -13.35 5.89
N SER A 410 -4.19 -13.77 6.68
CA SER A 410 -4.30 -15.06 7.40
C SER A 410 -3.08 -16.01 7.32
N SER A 411 -2.28 -16.20 8.38
CA SER A 411 -2.44 -15.68 9.75
C SER A 411 -2.11 -14.19 9.85
N TYR A 412 -3.12 -13.39 10.16
CA TYR A 412 -2.98 -11.94 10.33
C TYR A 412 -2.03 -11.60 11.48
N ASN A 413 -1.26 -10.52 11.31
CA ASN A 413 -0.48 -9.89 12.37
C ASN A 413 -1.10 -8.52 12.68
N TRP A 414 -1.97 -8.46 13.70
CA TRP A 414 -2.74 -7.26 14.02
C TRP A 414 -1.91 -6.26 14.85
N LEU A 415 -1.86 -5.02 14.37
CA LEU A 415 -1.32 -3.88 15.10
C LEU A 415 -2.44 -2.87 15.35
N ASP A 416 -2.58 -2.40 16.59
CA ASP A 416 -3.56 -1.37 16.94
C ASP A 416 -3.19 -0.03 16.29
N VAL A 417 -4.17 0.61 15.66
CA VAL A 417 -4.02 1.89 14.96
C VAL A 417 -4.66 3.01 15.75
N VAL A 418 -5.92 2.83 16.15
CA VAL A 418 -6.64 3.78 17.00
C VAL A 418 -7.60 3.03 17.90
N SER A 419 -7.70 3.47 19.16
CA SER A 419 -8.69 3.00 20.11
C SER A 419 -9.59 4.17 20.52
N VAL A 420 -10.88 3.99 20.36
CA VAL A 420 -11.93 4.95 20.68
C VAL A 420 -12.78 4.37 21.80
N ILE A 421 -13.08 5.16 22.83
CA ILE A 421 -13.81 4.69 24.02
C ILE A 421 -15.13 5.43 24.28
N ASN A 422 -15.44 6.43 23.45
CA ASN A 422 -16.48 7.42 23.69
C ASN A 422 -17.34 7.68 22.45
N VAL A 423 -17.76 6.61 21.77
CA VAL A 423 -18.77 6.70 20.72
C VAL A 423 -20.12 7.03 21.35
N GLN A 424 -20.75 8.12 20.91
CA GLN A 424 -22.03 8.62 21.41
C GLN A 424 -23.17 7.64 21.07
N GLU A 425 -24.01 7.34 22.05
CA GLU A 425 -25.25 6.56 21.89
C GLU A 425 -26.46 7.44 21.52
N LEU A 426 -27.59 6.80 21.24
CA LEU A 426 -28.89 7.45 20.98
C LEU A 426 -28.85 8.41 19.80
N THR A 427 -27.96 8.15 18.85
CA THR A 427 -27.80 8.92 17.62
C THR A 427 -27.66 8.02 16.42
N THR A 428 -28.35 8.37 15.35
CA THR A 428 -28.20 7.78 14.01
C THR A 428 -27.26 8.59 13.13
N GLN A 429 -26.74 9.72 13.64
CA GLN A 429 -25.72 10.50 12.94
C GLN A 429 -24.38 9.81 13.06
N HIS A 430 -23.60 9.90 12.00
CA HIS A 430 -22.27 9.32 12.00
C HIS A 430 -21.31 10.13 12.82
N GLN A 431 -20.38 9.40 13.42
CA GLN A 431 -19.33 9.98 14.23
C GLN A 431 -18.00 9.62 13.61
N THR A 432 -17.20 10.64 13.33
CA THR A 432 -15.92 10.51 12.66
C THR A 432 -14.78 10.49 13.68
N PHE A 433 -13.92 9.50 13.56
CA PHE A 433 -12.75 9.31 14.40
C PHE A 433 -11.51 9.28 13.51
N GLY A 434 -10.43 9.92 13.94
CA GLY A 434 -9.19 10.03 13.18
C GLY A 434 -8.03 10.35 14.10
N GLY A 435 -6.96 10.96 13.57
CA GLY A 435 -5.75 11.22 14.36
C GLY A 435 -4.69 10.14 14.23
N PHE A 436 -4.89 9.22 13.30
CA PHE A 436 -3.92 8.24 12.84
C PHE A 436 -3.70 8.43 11.33
N GLN A 437 -2.62 7.88 10.79
CA GLN A 437 -2.42 7.79 9.34
C GLN A 437 -1.57 6.56 9.03
N GLU A 438 -2.25 5.47 8.74
CA GLU A 438 -1.62 4.16 8.61
C GLU A 438 -1.99 3.50 7.29
N THR A 439 -1.03 2.81 6.68
CA THR A 439 -1.24 2.07 5.44
C THR A 439 -1.32 0.58 5.73
N ALA A 440 -2.33 -0.10 5.19
CA ALA A 440 -2.42 -1.56 5.15
C ALA A 440 -3.46 -2.03 4.11
N ARG A 441 -3.34 -3.29 3.67
CA ARG A 441 -4.39 -3.97 2.88
C ARG A 441 -5.49 -4.54 3.78
N TYR A 442 -5.08 -5.20 4.87
CA TYR A 442 -6.02 -5.84 5.80
C TYR A 442 -6.26 -4.93 7.00
N TRP A 443 -7.53 -4.75 7.33
CA TRP A 443 -7.96 -3.93 8.45
C TRP A 443 -8.92 -4.72 9.32
N ARG A 444 -8.91 -4.48 10.62
CA ARG A 444 -9.86 -5.12 11.53
C ARG A 444 -10.46 -4.08 12.46
N PHE A 445 -11.78 -3.96 12.38
CA PHE A 445 -12.56 -3.14 13.30
C PHE A 445 -13.07 -4.03 14.42
N VAL A 446 -12.67 -3.75 15.67
CA VAL A 446 -13.00 -4.53 16.86
C VAL A 446 -13.86 -3.67 17.78
N VAL A 447 -15.13 -4.03 17.97
CA VAL A 447 -15.99 -3.46 19.01
C VAL A 447 -15.56 -4.03 20.35
N THR A 448 -14.96 -3.17 21.17
CA THR A 448 -14.46 -3.51 22.50
C THR A 448 -15.52 -3.27 23.58
N TRP A 449 -16.50 -2.39 23.33
CA TRP A 449 -17.62 -2.16 24.23
C TRP A 449 -18.87 -1.61 23.52
N THR A 450 -20.06 -2.02 23.98
CA THR A 450 -21.36 -1.38 23.70
C THR A 450 -21.95 -0.85 25.00
N HIS A 451 -22.75 0.22 24.94
CA HIS A 451 -23.22 0.91 26.16
C HIS A 451 -24.00 0.00 27.13
N SER A 452 -24.70 -1.01 26.61
CA SER A 452 -25.46 -1.98 27.43
C SER A 452 -24.89 -3.41 27.41
N GLY A 453 -23.71 -3.61 26.81
CA GLY A 453 -23.05 -4.91 26.69
C GLY A 453 -23.69 -5.88 25.70
N TRP A 454 -24.77 -5.52 25.01
CA TRP A 454 -25.37 -6.35 23.96
C TRP A 454 -24.56 -6.28 22.66
N GLN A 455 -24.81 -7.20 21.74
CA GLN A 455 -24.16 -7.20 20.43
C GLN A 455 -24.36 -5.87 19.69
N PRO A 456 -23.37 -5.39 18.91
CA PRO A 456 -23.50 -4.12 18.22
C PRO A 456 -24.54 -4.19 17.10
N TRP A 457 -25.32 -3.12 16.93
CA TRP A 457 -26.12 -2.86 15.72
C TRP A 457 -25.50 -1.69 14.97
N LEU A 458 -24.62 -2.03 14.03
CA LEU A 458 -23.86 -1.06 13.23
C LEU A 458 -24.48 -0.93 11.85
N ARG A 459 -25.00 0.25 11.49
CA ARG A 459 -25.65 0.50 10.19
C ARG A 459 -24.61 0.59 9.08
N GLU A 460 -23.62 1.45 9.26
CA GLU A 460 -22.61 1.76 8.24
C GLU A 460 -21.26 2.04 8.90
N LEU A 461 -20.19 1.74 8.16
CA LEU A 461 -18.81 2.05 8.53
C LEU A 461 -18.13 2.69 7.32
N TYR A 462 -17.64 3.91 7.47
CA TYR A 462 -16.92 4.59 6.38
C TYR A 462 -15.44 4.65 6.70
N LEU A 463 -14.60 4.31 5.72
CA LEU A 463 -13.15 4.42 5.83
C LEU A 463 -12.70 5.70 5.11
N TYR A 464 -11.92 6.53 5.79
CA TYR A 464 -11.35 7.75 5.23
C TYR A 464 -9.86 7.56 5.01
N GLY A 465 -9.41 7.74 3.77
CA GLY A 465 -8.04 7.42 3.39
C GLY A 465 -7.72 7.73 1.94
N MET A 466 -6.49 7.44 1.55
CA MET A 466 -6.01 7.57 0.17
C MET A 466 -6.10 6.22 -0.54
N SER A 467 -6.62 6.24 -1.77
CA SER A 467 -6.44 5.15 -2.73
C SER A 467 -5.02 5.19 -3.28
N SER A 468 -4.42 4.03 -3.51
CA SER A 468 -3.13 3.93 -4.19
C SER A 468 -3.32 4.25 -5.68
N VAL A 469 -2.39 5.00 -6.26
CA VAL A 469 -2.42 5.47 -7.66
C VAL A 469 -1.20 4.95 -8.41
N CYS A 470 -1.37 4.67 -9.70
CA CYS A 470 -0.30 4.28 -10.60
C CYS A 470 0.52 5.50 -11.03
N LEU A 471 1.70 5.63 -10.45
CA LEU A 471 2.66 6.69 -10.74
C LEU A 471 3.69 6.19 -11.75
N ARG A 472 4.09 7.02 -12.71
CA ARG A 472 5.23 6.70 -13.57
C ARG A 472 6.53 6.80 -12.77
N ILE A 473 7.37 5.75 -12.83
CA ILE A 473 8.68 5.77 -12.18
C ILE A 473 9.58 6.80 -12.88
N PRO A 474 10.20 7.73 -12.14
CA PRO A 474 11.14 8.70 -12.70
C PRO A 474 12.29 8.03 -13.44
N ALA A 475 12.75 8.66 -14.53
CA ALA A 475 13.76 8.11 -15.42
C ALA A 475 15.13 7.85 -14.74
N ASP A 476 15.43 8.53 -13.65
CA ASP A 476 16.69 8.39 -12.90
C ASP A 476 16.85 7.00 -12.24
N PHE A 477 15.75 6.27 -12.01
CA PHE A 477 15.78 4.90 -11.52
C PHE A 477 16.10 3.84 -12.59
N GLN A 478 16.14 4.20 -13.88
CA GLN A 478 16.44 3.29 -14.99
C GLN A 478 15.54 2.04 -15.06
N LEU A 479 14.22 2.23 -14.88
CA LEU A 479 13.20 1.17 -14.93
C LEU A 479 12.20 1.38 -16.08
N ASP A 480 12.67 1.93 -17.20
CA ASP A 480 11.95 2.08 -18.48
C ASP A 480 10.56 2.75 -18.37
N GLY A 481 10.38 3.68 -17.42
CA GLY A 481 9.13 4.42 -17.26
C GLY A 481 7.94 3.56 -16.83
N ARG A 482 8.17 2.39 -16.20
CA ARG A 482 7.08 1.54 -15.71
C ARG A 482 6.20 2.28 -14.70
N LEU A 483 4.92 1.93 -14.65
CA LEU A 483 4.01 2.38 -13.61
C LEU A 483 4.22 1.61 -12.30
N THR A 484 4.20 2.34 -11.20
CA THR A 484 4.33 1.82 -9.83
C THR A 484 3.20 2.34 -8.95
N MET A 485 2.81 1.55 -7.96
CA MET A 485 1.89 2.02 -6.92
C MET A 485 2.63 2.24 -5.61
N LEU A 486 2.47 3.44 -5.04
CA LEU A 486 2.96 3.81 -3.72
C LEU A 486 1.78 3.93 -2.72
N PRO A 487 2.01 3.70 -1.42
CA PRO A 487 3.29 3.35 -0.81
C PRO A 487 3.74 1.93 -1.09
N ASN A 488 5.05 1.70 -1.07
CA ASN A 488 5.61 0.37 -1.24
C ASN A 488 5.60 -0.44 0.09
N PRO A 489 5.94 -1.74 0.10
CA PRO A 489 5.97 -2.58 1.30
C PRO A 489 6.88 -2.10 2.44
N LEU A 490 7.81 -1.17 2.17
CA LEU A 490 8.66 -0.52 3.16
C LEU A 490 8.00 0.72 3.78
N GLY A 491 6.78 1.06 3.37
CA GLY A 491 6.02 2.21 3.85
C GLY A 491 6.42 3.53 3.19
N GLN A 492 7.28 3.51 2.18
CA GLN A 492 7.73 4.72 1.47
C GLN A 492 6.66 5.19 0.51
N ARG A 493 6.34 6.48 0.54
CA ARG A 493 5.19 7.12 -0.11
C ARG A 493 5.59 8.01 -1.29
N THR A 494 6.86 8.38 -1.39
CA THR A 494 7.36 9.28 -2.45
C THR A 494 8.63 8.73 -3.09
N PHE A 495 8.91 9.15 -4.32
CA PHE A 495 10.16 8.81 -5.00
C PHE A 495 11.40 9.33 -4.25
N ASN A 496 11.30 10.49 -3.61
CA ASN A 496 12.38 11.05 -2.80
C ASN A 496 12.66 10.21 -1.53
N GLU A 497 11.64 9.66 -0.89
CA GLU A 497 11.83 8.71 0.23
C GLU A 497 12.53 7.43 -0.22
N ILE A 498 12.20 6.93 -1.41
CA ILE A 498 12.86 5.76 -2.01
C ILE A 498 14.32 6.08 -2.33
N GLN A 499 14.58 7.19 -3.02
CA GLN A 499 15.92 7.62 -3.44
C GLN A 499 16.88 7.85 -2.27
N ASN A 500 16.37 8.32 -1.12
CA ASN A 500 17.16 8.55 0.09
C ASN A 500 17.29 7.31 0.99
N SER A 501 16.72 6.17 0.59
CA SER A 501 16.76 4.95 1.40
C SER A 501 18.00 4.09 1.14
N SER A 502 18.46 3.37 2.16
CA SER A 502 19.54 2.40 2.02
C SER A 502 19.20 1.24 1.08
N VAL A 503 17.92 0.95 0.88
CA VAL A 503 17.43 -0.15 0.04
C VAL A 503 17.66 0.12 -1.45
N VAL A 504 17.61 1.39 -1.90
CA VAL A 504 17.83 1.73 -3.31
C VAL A 504 19.23 1.36 -3.79
N ALA A 505 20.22 1.31 -2.89
CA ALA A 505 21.57 0.88 -3.19
C ALA A 505 21.63 -0.59 -3.65
N LEU A 506 20.66 -1.43 -3.25
CA LEU A 506 20.57 -2.83 -3.66
C LEU A 506 20.25 -2.99 -5.16
N LEU A 507 19.63 -1.99 -5.79
CA LEU A 507 19.43 -1.99 -7.24
C LEU A 507 20.79 -1.96 -7.97
N SER A 508 21.76 -1.21 -7.45
CA SER A 508 23.08 -1.03 -8.06
C SER A 508 24.05 -2.18 -7.76
N THR A 509 23.94 -2.85 -6.60
CA THR A 509 24.86 -3.93 -6.20
C THR A 509 24.61 -5.26 -6.93
N SER A 510 23.38 -5.50 -7.40
CA SER A 510 22.98 -6.72 -8.11
C SER A 510 23.78 -7.05 -9.38
N ASN A 511 24.47 -6.08 -9.97
CA ASN A 511 25.24 -6.25 -11.21
C ASN A 511 26.70 -6.71 -10.99
N SER A 512 27.14 -6.89 -9.73
CA SER A 512 28.58 -6.81 -9.43
C SER A 512 29.35 -8.14 -9.43
N ILE A 513 28.71 -9.28 -9.07
CA ILE A 513 29.45 -10.55 -8.87
C ILE A 513 28.58 -11.77 -9.27
N PRO A 514 28.87 -12.45 -10.40
CA PRO A 514 28.21 -13.69 -10.79
C PRO A 514 28.39 -14.78 -9.72
N GLY A 515 27.29 -15.36 -9.23
CA GLY A 515 27.29 -16.51 -8.33
C GLY A 515 27.17 -16.22 -6.84
N GLU A 516 27.24 -14.95 -6.39
CA GLU A 516 27.02 -14.58 -4.99
C GLU A 516 25.55 -14.27 -4.66
N HIS A 517 24.75 -13.91 -5.65
CA HIS A 517 23.37 -13.45 -5.47
C HIS A 517 22.38 -14.22 -6.37
N HIS A 518 21.11 -14.23 -5.96
CA HIS A 518 20.03 -14.84 -6.75
C HIS A 518 19.89 -14.09 -8.10
N PRO A 519 19.70 -14.78 -9.25
CA PRO A 519 19.63 -14.12 -10.55
C PRO A 519 18.54 -13.04 -10.64
N GLU A 520 17.42 -13.27 -9.97
CA GLU A 520 16.24 -12.39 -9.93
C GLU A 520 16.27 -11.37 -8.77
N LEU A 521 17.41 -11.21 -8.08
CA LEU A 521 17.50 -10.28 -6.95
C LEU A 521 17.18 -8.85 -7.36
N ARG A 522 17.69 -8.38 -8.51
CA ARG A 522 17.47 -7.01 -8.98
C ARG A 522 15.99 -6.75 -9.26
N GLU A 523 15.35 -7.67 -9.97
CA GLU A 523 13.95 -7.60 -10.34
C GLU A 523 13.05 -7.69 -9.11
N PHE A 524 13.41 -8.53 -8.13
CA PHE A 524 12.72 -8.60 -6.85
C PHE A 524 12.81 -7.29 -6.08
N VAL A 525 14.02 -6.75 -5.86
CA VAL A 525 14.22 -5.47 -5.17
C VAL A 525 13.50 -4.33 -5.90
N SER A 526 13.56 -4.30 -7.23
CA SER A 526 12.82 -3.33 -8.05
C SER A 526 11.32 -3.42 -7.80
N ALA A 527 10.74 -4.62 -7.75
CA ALA A 527 9.31 -4.80 -7.49
C ALA A 527 8.92 -4.58 -6.02
N VAL A 528 9.87 -4.64 -5.08
CA VAL A 528 9.65 -4.19 -3.69
C VAL A 528 9.65 -2.68 -3.61
N LEU A 529 10.63 -1.99 -4.19
CA LEU A 529 10.71 -0.52 -4.15
C LEU A 529 9.63 0.14 -5.00
N PHE A 530 9.33 -0.47 -6.15
CA PHE A 530 8.38 -0.03 -7.15
C PHE A 530 7.38 -1.14 -7.52
N PRO A 531 6.44 -1.46 -6.62
CA PRO A 531 5.38 -2.43 -6.87
C PRO A 531 4.64 -2.14 -8.17
N ARG A 532 4.46 -3.16 -9.01
CA ARG A 532 3.85 -2.93 -10.33
C ARG A 532 2.39 -2.51 -10.17
N CYS A 533 1.91 -1.77 -11.14
CA CYS A 533 0.49 -1.69 -11.37
C CYS A 533 0.01 -2.98 -12.03
N ASP A 534 -0.93 -3.68 -11.41
CA ASP A 534 -1.73 -4.72 -12.04
C ASP A 534 -2.73 -4.04 -12.97
N VAL A 535 -2.29 -3.82 -14.21
CA VAL A 535 -3.14 -3.39 -15.32
C VAL A 535 -3.32 -4.65 -16.17
N PRO A 536 -4.53 -5.19 -16.36
CA PRO A 536 -4.74 -6.49 -16.99
C PRO A 536 -3.97 -6.61 -18.32
N GLU A 537 -3.06 -7.60 -18.38
CA GLU A 537 -2.10 -7.78 -19.48
C GLU A 537 -2.73 -8.18 -20.83
N GLU A 538 -4.04 -8.50 -20.86
CA GLU A 538 -4.75 -8.77 -22.13
C GLU A 538 -5.28 -7.50 -22.82
N ASP A 539 -5.28 -6.33 -22.15
CA ASP A 539 -5.97 -5.13 -22.63
C ASP A 539 -5.12 -3.85 -22.54
N MET A 540 -3.93 -3.86 -23.15
CA MET A 540 -3.35 -2.58 -23.61
C MET A 540 -4.19 -1.95 -24.75
N SER A 541 -5.17 -2.70 -25.30
CA SER A 541 -5.97 -2.33 -26.47
C SER A 541 -7.49 -2.64 -26.42
N ASN A 542 -8.08 -3.12 -25.31
CA ASN A 542 -9.47 -3.63 -25.33
C ASN A 542 -10.31 -3.39 -24.04
N CYS A 543 -10.20 -2.23 -23.39
CA CYS A 543 -11.16 -1.81 -22.36
C CYS A 543 -12.56 -1.42 -22.95
N TYR A 544 -13.24 -2.31 -23.69
CA TYR A 544 -14.62 -2.13 -24.19
C TYR A 544 -15.35 -3.47 -24.51
N PRO A 545 -16.70 -3.51 -24.56
CA PRO A 545 -17.64 -3.65 -23.46
C PRO A 545 -18.29 -5.06 -23.38
N LYS A 546 -18.58 -5.55 -22.18
CA LYS A 546 -19.88 -6.15 -21.83
C LYS A 546 -19.94 -6.46 -20.33
N THR A 547 -20.72 -5.62 -19.64
CA THR A 547 -21.30 -5.85 -18.30
C THR A 547 -20.32 -6.09 -17.14
N THR A 548 -20.41 -5.16 -16.18
CA THR A 548 -19.94 -5.21 -14.77
C THR A 548 -18.43 -5.12 -14.50
N THR A 549 -18.05 -3.97 -13.90
CA THR A 549 -17.00 -3.75 -12.87
C THR A 549 -15.60 -4.35 -13.06
N SER A 550 -14.59 -3.47 -13.00
CA SER A 550 -13.23 -3.70 -12.44
C SER A 550 -12.05 -3.52 -13.41
N CYS A 551 -11.79 -2.28 -13.84
CA CYS A 551 -10.39 -1.84 -14.00
C CYS A 551 -10.00 -1.14 -12.68
N VAL A 552 -9.64 -1.93 -11.68
CA VAL A 552 -9.09 -1.42 -10.41
C VAL A 552 -7.58 -1.49 -10.56
N CYS A 553 -6.88 -0.35 -10.55
CA CYS A 553 -5.43 -0.33 -10.42
C CYS A 553 -5.07 -1.03 -9.10
N ARG A 554 -4.51 -2.25 -9.18
CA ARG A 554 -4.06 -3.00 -8.00
C ARG A 554 -2.55 -2.96 -7.87
N GLN A 555 -2.07 -2.84 -6.64
CA GLN A 555 -0.66 -2.95 -6.39
C GLN A 555 -0.24 -4.43 -6.53
N LEU A 556 0.48 -4.74 -7.59
CA LEU A 556 0.99 -6.07 -7.87
C LEU A 556 2.33 -6.27 -7.17
N LEU A 557 2.25 -6.82 -5.96
CA LEU A 557 3.41 -7.15 -5.13
C LEU A 557 4.07 -8.45 -5.62
N PRO A 558 5.39 -8.62 -5.41
CA PRO A 558 6.06 -9.91 -5.62
C PRO A 558 5.34 -11.06 -4.91
N CYS A 559 5.35 -12.24 -5.51
CA CYS A 559 4.88 -13.44 -4.84
C CYS A 559 5.81 -13.81 -3.68
N ARG A 560 5.23 -14.27 -2.56
CA ARG A 560 6.01 -14.76 -1.43
C ARG A 560 7.00 -15.86 -1.80
N SER A 561 6.65 -16.77 -2.69
CA SER A 561 7.58 -17.83 -3.14
C SER A 561 8.85 -17.28 -3.78
N LEU A 562 8.77 -16.16 -4.51
CA LEU A 562 9.94 -15.48 -5.08
C LEU A 562 10.80 -14.86 -3.98
N CYS A 563 10.17 -14.20 -2.99
CA CYS A 563 10.89 -13.69 -1.82
C CYS A 563 11.65 -14.79 -1.08
N GLU A 564 10.99 -15.91 -0.78
CA GLU A 564 11.58 -17.02 -0.03
C GLU A 564 12.77 -17.64 -0.80
N GLU A 565 12.67 -17.74 -2.14
CA GLU A 565 13.75 -18.22 -2.99
C GLU A 565 14.94 -17.25 -3.05
N VAL A 566 14.70 -15.95 -3.27
CA VAL A 566 15.74 -14.92 -3.27
C VAL A 566 16.43 -14.86 -1.90
N PHE A 567 15.65 -14.90 -0.82
CA PHE A 567 16.17 -14.88 0.55
C PHE A 567 17.00 -16.12 0.88
N SER A 568 16.70 -17.28 0.28
CA SER A 568 17.49 -18.51 0.48
C SER A 568 18.97 -18.36 0.10
N MET A 569 19.29 -17.41 -0.79
CA MET A 569 20.67 -17.07 -1.19
C MET A 569 21.16 -15.72 -0.65
N SER A 570 20.35 -15.02 0.14
CA SER A 570 20.68 -13.67 0.65
C SER A 570 21.43 -13.73 1.97
N ASP A 571 22.39 -12.82 2.15
CA ASP A 571 23.07 -12.60 3.44
C ASP A 571 22.16 -11.93 4.50
N GLY A 572 22.67 -11.76 5.71
CA GLY A 572 21.92 -11.14 6.82
C GLY A 572 21.59 -9.66 6.57
N LEU A 573 22.47 -8.92 5.88
CA LEU A 573 22.28 -7.49 5.64
C LEU A 573 21.10 -7.24 4.69
N MET A 574 20.97 -8.05 3.63
CA MET A 574 19.82 -7.96 2.72
C MET A 574 18.50 -8.29 3.42
N ARG A 575 18.50 -9.29 4.31
CA ARG A 575 17.32 -9.69 5.09
C ARG A 575 16.87 -8.63 6.09
N ASP A 576 17.79 -7.79 6.57
CA ASP A 576 17.49 -6.68 7.48
C ASP A 576 16.96 -5.44 6.74
N LEU A 577 17.31 -5.26 5.46
CA LEU A 577 16.91 -4.10 4.65
C LEU A 577 15.56 -4.28 3.93
N LEU A 578 15.14 -5.52 3.67
CA LEU A 578 13.93 -5.85 2.94
C LEU A 578 12.83 -6.35 3.89
N PRO A 579 11.53 -6.20 3.54
CA PRO A 579 10.46 -6.69 4.39
C PRO A 579 10.48 -8.22 4.49
N PRO A 580 9.99 -8.80 5.61
CA PRO A 580 9.87 -10.25 5.73
C PRO A 580 8.89 -10.81 4.68
N CYS A 581 9.13 -12.06 4.26
CA CYS A 581 8.41 -12.63 3.11
C CYS A 581 6.91 -12.85 3.33
N ASP A 582 6.43 -12.82 4.58
CA ASP A 582 5.00 -12.91 4.92
C ASP A 582 4.20 -11.69 4.46
N VAL A 583 4.84 -10.53 4.25
CA VAL A 583 4.26 -9.32 3.65
C VAL A 583 3.80 -9.54 2.20
N PHE A 584 4.37 -10.53 1.50
CA PHE A 584 4.06 -10.78 0.11
C PHE A 584 2.88 -11.74 -0.08
N PRO A 585 1.99 -11.47 -1.06
CA PRO A 585 0.83 -12.30 -1.33
C PRO A 585 1.19 -13.70 -1.88
N SER A 586 0.23 -14.62 -1.71
CA SER A 586 0.24 -15.91 -2.40
C SER A 586 -0.29 -15.78 -3.84
N PRO A 587 0.01 -16.74 -4.74
CA PRO A 587 -0.44 -16.72 -6.15
C PRO A 587 -1.94 -16.52 -6.33
N GLN A 588 -2.72 -17.17 -5.48
CA GLN A 588 -4.18 -17.09 -5.45
C GLN A 588 -4.74 -15.69 -5.09
N HIS A 589 -3.89 -14.76 -4.62
CA HIS A 589 -4.25 -13.37 -4.33
C HIS A 589 -3.71 -12.37 -5.36
N GLY A 590 -3.31 -12.83 -6.56
CA GLY A 590 -2.84 -11.98 -7.66
C GLY A 590 -1.51 -11.31 -7.33
N CYS A 591 -0.42 -12.07 -7.37
CA CYS A 591 0.94 -11.59 -7.12
C CYS A 591 1.79 -11.61 -8.40
N TRP A 592 2.78 -10.72 -8.48
CA TRP A 592 3.74 -10.68 -9.57
C TRP A 592 4.84 -11.72 -9.38
N ASN A 593 5.24 -12.38 -10.47
CA ASN A 593 6.42 -13.24 -10.51
C ASN A 593 7.26 -12.94 -11.74
N THR A 594 8.54 -13.32 -11.68
CA THR A 594 9.41 -13.30 -12.87
C THR A 594 8.98 -14.35 -13.87
N ASP A 595 9.44 -14.20 -15.10
CA ASP A 595 9.26 -15.22 -16.13
C ASP A 595 9.84 -16.55 -15.66
N THR A 596 9.17 -17.63 -16.06
CA THR A 596 9.58 -18.97 -15.65
C THR A 596 10.96 -19.28 -16.23
N ALA A 597 11.92 -19.64 -15.38
CA ALA A 597 13.27 -19.96 -15.81
C ALA A 597 13.30 -21.24 -16.66
N VAL A 598 13.98 -21.19 -17.82
CA VAL A 598 14.08 -22.30 -18.77
C VAL A 598 15.54 -22.58 -19.10
N LYS A 599 15.91 -23.86 -19.17
CA LYS A 599 17.19 -24.34 -19.68
C LYS A 599 16.96 -25.27 -20.86
N GLY A 600 17.29 -24.79 -22.06
CA GLY A 600 16.92 -25.47 -23.30
C GLY A 600 15.42 -25.35 -23.57
N ARG A 601 14.66 -26.43 -23.43
CA ARG A 601 13.18 -26.44 -23.56
C ARG A 601 12.46 -26.81 -22.26
N GLU A 602 13.22 -27.08 -21.20
CA GLU A 602 12.69 -27.56 -19.93
C GLU A 602 12.69 -26.45 -18.89
N VAL A 603 11.60 -26.36 -18.13
CA VAL A 603 11.50 -25.43 -16.99
C VAL A 603 12.44 -25.91 -15.90
N CYS A 604 13.35 -25.05 -15.48
CA CYS A 604 14.40 -25.34 -14.51
C CYS A 604 14.17 -24.57 -13.20
N TYR A 605 14.95 -24.87 -12.17
CA TYR A 605 14.92 -24.13 -10.91
C TYR A 605 16.25 -23.44 -10.58
N HIS A 606 16.16 -22.30 -9.89
CA HIS A 606 17.30 -21.61 -9.26
C HIS A 606 17.36 -21.94 -7.77
N SER A 607 18.55 -21.82 -7.16
CA SER A 607 18.76 -22.12 -5.74
C SER A 607 18.18 -23.49 -5.33
N THR A 608 17.19 -23.48 -4.45
CA THR A 608 16.41 -24.61 -3.93
C THR A 608 15.15 -24.91 -4.74
N GLY A 609 14.69 -23.98 -5.59
CA GLY A 609 13.46 -24.11 -6.36
C GLY A 609 12.18 -23.82 -5.57
N MET A 610 12.25 -22.96 -4.56
CA MET A 610 11.08 -22.52 -3.79
C MET A 610 10.06 -21.75 -4.65
N ASN A 611 10.53 -21.11 -5.73
CA ASN A 611 9.68 -20.42 -6.70
C ASN A 611 9.51 -21.22 -8.00
N TYR A 612 9.88 -22.50 -8.03
CA TYR A 612 9.73 -23.34 -9.23
C TYR A 612 8.25 -23.47 -9.66
N ARG A 613 7.96 -23.09 -10.91
CA ARG A 613 6.58 -23.09 -11.47
C ARG A 613 6.35 -24.08 -12.61
N GLY A 614 7.28 -25.00 -12.87
CA GLY A 614 7.12 -25.99 -13.93
C GLY A 614 6.02 -27.02 -13.65
N THR A 615 5.70 -27.80 -14.67
CA THR A 615 4.61 -28.80 -14.66
C THR A 615 5.12 -30.24 -14.47
N TRP A 616 6.39 -30.41 -14.10
CA TRP A 616 6.96 -31.73 -13.84
C TRP A 616 6.23 -32.42 -12.69
N SER A 617 5.96 -33.72 -12.81
CA SER A 617 5.14 -34.49 -11.85
C SER A 617 5.62 -35.93 -11.64
N THR A 618 6.94 -36.14 -11.77
CA THR A 618 7.58 -37.44 -11.56
C THR A 618 8.77 -37.32 -10.60
N ALA A 619 8.82 -38.20 -9.61
CA ALA A 619 9.92 -38.34 -8.67
C ALA A 619 11.17 -38.95 -9.33
N THR A 620 12.33 -38.80 -8.70
CA THR A 620 13.61 -39.38 -9.16
C THR A 620 13.58 -40.92 -9.22
N SER A 621 12.69 -41.56 -8.45
CA SER A 621 12.43 -43.00 -8.51
C SER A 621 11.62 -43.42 -9.75
N GLY A 622 11.02 -42.47 -10.47
CA GLY A 622 10.02 -42.72 -11.51
C GLY A 622 8.58 -42.81 -10.97
N ALA A 623 8.36 -42.68 -9.65
CA ALA A 623 7.02 -42.64 -9.08
C ALA A 623 6.25 -41.39 -9.54
N LYS A 624 4.96 -41.56 -9.82
CA LYS A 624 4.08 -40.43 -10.14
C LYS A 624 3.78 -39.62 -8.89
N CYS A 625 3.84 -38.30 -9.03
CA CYS A 625 3.46 -37.39 -7.96
C CYS A 625 1.95 -37.45 -7.69
N LEU A 626 1.62 -37.44 -6.40
CA LEU A 626 0.27 -37.28 -5.86
C LEU A 626 -0.18 -35.83 -5.98
N GLU A 627 -1.48 -35.62 -6.21
CA GLU A 627 -2.05 -34.27 -6.19
C GLU A 627 -1.96 -33.62 -4.81
N TRP A 628 -1.59 -32.34 -4.77
CA TRP A 628 -1.56 -31.54 -3.54
C TRP A 628 -2.96 -31.37 -2.91
N SER A 629 -4.04 -31.64 -3.64
CA SER A 629 -5.42 -31.71 -3.12
C SER A 629 -5.72 -32.98 -2.32
N ALA A 630 -4.85 -33.99 -2.37
CA ALA A 630 -5.07 -35.25 -1.66
C ALA A 630 -4.99 -35.06 -0.13
N LEU A 631 -5.69 -35.92 0.61
CA LEU A 631 -5.75 -35.86 2.08
C LEU A 631 -4.36 -35.92 2.73
N GLN A 632 -3.42 -36.66 2.12
CA GLN A 632 -2.04 -36.78 2.55
C GLN A 632 -1.24 -35.47 2.42
N ALA A 633 -1.69 -34.55 1.56
CA ALA A 633 -1.01 -33.29 1.26
C ALA A 633 -1.64 -32.08 1.98
N VAL A 634 -2.76 -32.25 2.70
CA VAL A 634 -3.52 -31.16 3.35
C VAL A 634 -2.62 -30.32 4.27
N TYR A 635 -1.74 -30.97 5.05
CA TYR A 635 -0.78 -30.27 5.90
C TYR A 635 0.08 -29.26 5.12
N TYR A 636 0.53 -29.62 3.91
CA TYR A 636 1.36 -28.72 3.09
C TYR A 636 0.55 -27.55 2.53
N LYS A 637 -0.69 -27.77 2.10
CA LYS A 637 -1.57 -26.70 1.62
C LYS A 637 -1.92 -25.70 2.72
N ASP A 638 -2.23 -26.19 3.91
CA ASP A 638 -2.59 -25.35 5.05
C ASP A 638 -1.37 -24.57 5.57
N LYS A 639 -0.19 -25.22 5.64
CA LYS A 639 1.02 -24.60 6.15
C LYS A 639 1.72 -23.69 5.14
N TYR A 640 1.63 -23.99 3.85
CA TYR A 640 2.34 -23.28 2.78
C TYR A 640 1.39 -22.84 1.65
N PRO A 641 0.34 -22.05 1.96
CA PRO A 641 -0.64 -21.59 0.97
C PRO A 641 -0.04 -20.65 -0.10
N TRP A 642 1.20 -20.20 0.09
CA TRP A 642 1.95 -19.34 -0.81
C TRP A 642 2.79 -20.09 -1.85
N ALA A 643 3.03 -21.40 -1.67
CA ALA A 643 3.99 -22.17 -2.45
C ALA A 643 3.45 -22.72 -3.79
N ASN A 644 2.31 -22.19 -4.26
CA ASN A 644 1.70 -22.58 -5.53
C ASN A 644 1.50 -24.11 -5.69
N LEU A 645 0.96 -24.76 -4.65
CA LEU A 645 0.77 -26.21 -4.58
C LEU A 645 -0.39 -26.67 -5.49
N ASP A 646 -0.16 -26.58 -6.79
CA ASP A 646 -1.11 -26.83 -7.87
C ASP A 646 -0.99 -28.25 -8.41
N ARG A 647 -2.15 -28.89 -8.64
CA ARG A 647 -2.26 -30.23 -9.22
C ARG A 647 -1.29 -31.20 -8.52
N ASN A 648 -0.55 -32.01 -9.26
CA ASN A 648 0.47 -32.92 -8.75
C ASN A 648 1.88 -32.50 -9.16
N TYR A 649 2.11 -31.21 -9.38
CA TYR A 649 3.39 -30.71 -9.84
C TYR A 649 4.43 -30.63 -8.73
N CYS A 650 5.70 -30.82 -9.08
CA CYS A 650 6.82 -30.71 -8.15
C CYS A 650 6.95 -29.29 -7.59
N ARG A 651 7.14 -29.16 -6.28
CA ARG A 651 7.25 -27.87 -5.56
C ARG A 651 8.25 -27.99 -4.42
N ASN A 652 8.70 -26.86 -3.87
CA ASN A 652 9.59 -26.87 -2.71
C ASN A 652 9.16 -25.89 -1.60
N PRO A 653 7.98 -26.07 -0.98
CA PRO A 653 7.50 -25.18 0.08
C PRO A 653 8.40 -25.13 1.33
N THR A 654 9.21 -26.18 1.56
CA THR A 654 10.01 -26.34 2.79
C THR A 654 11.44 -25.84 2.66
N GLY A 655 11.85 -25.35 1.48
CA GLY A 655 13.22 -24.87 1.24
C GLY A 655 14.28 -25.98 1.32
N LEU A 656 13.91 -27.21 0.93
CA LEU A 656 14.88 -28.31 0.80
C LEU A 656 15.83 -28.04 -0.38
N GLN A 657 16.81 -28.89 -0.61
CA GLN A 657 17.81 -28.64 -1.67
C GLN A 657 17.22 -28.63 -3.08
N ARG A 658 16.05 -29.24 -3.32
CA ARG A 658 15.41 -29.28 -4.63
C ARG A 658 13.89 -29.50 -4.56
N PRO A 659 13.15 -29.25 -5.66
CA PRO A 659 11.73 -29.57 -5.76
C PRO A 659 11.43 -31.04 -5.46
N PHE A 660 10.33 -31.28 -4.78
CA PHE A 660 9.84 -32.60 -4.40
C PHE A 660 8.34 -32.71 -4.67
N CYS A 661 7.83 -33.92 -4.52
CA CYS A 661 6.39 -34.17 -4.43
C CYS A 661 6.11 -35.30 -3.44
N LEU A 662 4.83 -35.52 -3.13
CA LEU A 662 4.41 -36.71 -2.41
C LEU A 662 4.12 -37.83 -3.42
N THR A 663 4.40 -39.08 -3.08
CA THR A 663 4.00 -40.24 -3.89
C THR A 663 2.73 -40.89 -3.31
N GLY A 664 2.24 -41.95 -3.94
CA GLY A 664 0.95 -42.56 -3.60
C GLY A 664 0.83 -43.11 -2.17
N ASP A 665 1.96 -43.43 -1.53
CA ASP A 665 2.01 -43.86 -0.12
C ASP A 665 2.15 -42.69 0.86
N GLY A 666 2.19 -41.45 0.36
CA GLY A 666 2.37 -40.22 1.14
C GLY A 666 3.83 -39.90 1.46
N SER A 667 4.79 -40.68 0.98
CA SER A 667 6.21 -40.39 1.15
C SER A 667 6.64 -39.17 0.33
N GLN A 668 7.55 -38.38 0.89
CA GLN A 668 8.15 -37.24 0.23
C GLN A 668 9.34 -37.70 -0.60
N GLU A 669 9.33 -37.43 -1.91
CA GLU A 669 10.42 -37.79 -2.80
C GLU A 669 10.88 -36.61 -3.65
N GLU A 670 12.20 -36.50 -3.84
CA GLU A 670 12.80 -35.51 -4.71
C GLU A 670 12.36 -35.70 -6.16
N CYS A 671 11.95 -34.61 -6.80
CA CYS A 671 11.56 -34.64 -8.20
C CYS A 671 12.75 -34.59 -9.13
N ASP A 672 12.55 -35.18 -10.31
CA ASP A 672 13.54 -35.17 -11.38
C ASP A 672 13.52 -33.87 -12.21
N VAL A 673 13.55 -32.73 -11.50
CA VAL A 673 13.61 -31.39 -12.11
C VAL A 673 15.07 -30.97 -12.29
N ILE A 674 15.35 -30.29 -13.41
CA ILE A 674 16.69 -29.83 -13.74
C ILE A 674 17.01 -28.45 -13.10
N PRO A 675 18.25 -28.23 -12.66
CA PRO A 675 18.70 -26.92 -12.20
C PRO A 675 19.15 -26.00 -13.35
N CYS A 676 18.88 -24.69 -13.25
CA CYS A 676 19.22 -23.72 -14.29
C CYS A 676 20.74 -23.48 -14.40
N ASN A 677 21.38 -23.07 -13.29
CA ASN A 677 22.76 -22.56 -13.31
C ASN A 677 23.84 -23.61 -13.02
N PHE A 678 23.46 -24.87 -12.82
CA PHE A 678 24.43 -25.91 -12.49
C PHE A 678 25.05 -26.54 -13.75
N VAL A 679 26.35 -26.80 -13.63
CA VAL A 679 27.13 -27.57 -14.60
C VAL A 679 26.98 -29.05 -14.27
N GLY A 680 26.61 -29.84 -15.28
CA GLY A 680 26.34 -31.26 -15.13
C GLY A 680 25.91 -31.88 -16.45
N CYS A 681 25.58 -33.17 -16.41
CA CYS A 681 25.34 -33.97 -17.58
C CYS A 681 23.84 -34.24 -17.75
N TRP A 682 23.36 -34.05 -18.98
CA TRP A 682 22.02 -34.46 -19.36
C TRP A 682 21.93 -35.97 -19.48
N ASP A 683 20.81 -36.52 -19.04
CA ASP A 683 20.52 -37.93 -19.19
C ASP A 683 20.46 -38.35 -20.66
N ARG A 684 20.99 -39.54 -20.94
CA ARG A 684 21.07 -40.12 -22.29
C ARG A 684 20.06 -41.23 -22.53
N GLY A 685 19.15 -41.45 -21.58
CA GLY A 685 18.16 -42.52 -21.64
C GLY A 685 18.77 -43.90 -21.37
N PRO A 686 17.93 -44.95 -21.31
CA PRO A 686 18.40 -46.31 -21.11
C PRO A 686 19.09 -46.85 -22.37
N PRO A 687 19.98 -47.84 -22.24
CA PRO A 687 20.51 -48.58 -23.38
C PRO A 687 19.36 -49.32 -24.10
N ASN A 688 19.58 -49.68 -25.37
CA ASN A 688 18.65 -50.55 -26.09
C ASN A 688 18.46 -51.86 -25.29
N TYR A 689 17.23 -52.30 -25.08
CA TYR A 689 16.93 -53.49 -24.27
C TYR A 689 17.58 -53.49 -22.87
N GLY A 690 17.61 -52.35 -22.20
CA GLY A 690 18.07 -52.28 -20.81
C GLY A 690 17.45 -51.14 -20.00
N LYS A 691 18.03 -50.88 -18.83
CA LYS A 691 17.59 -49.93 -17.82
C LYS A 691 18.78 -49.13 -17.29
N ARG A 692 18.52 -48.05 -16.55
CA ARG A 692 19.54 -47.24 -15.88
C ARG A 692 19.12 -46.86 -14.47
N THR A 693 20.09 -46.71 -13.58
CA THR A 693 19.89 -46.31 -12.18
C THR A 693 21.00 -45.36 -11.73
N PRO A 694 20.67 -44.24 -11.06
CA PRO A 694 19.33 -43.70 -10.84
C PRO A 694 18.71 -43.21 -12.16
N ASN A 695 17.38 -43.09 -12.23
CA ASN A 695 16.67 -42.57 -13.39
C ASN A 695 16.46 -41.06 -13.21
N LYS A 696 17.49 -40.28 -13.52
CA LYS A 696 17.48 -38.81 -13.44
C LYS A 696 17.52 -38.22 -14.85
N MET A 697 16.99 -37.03 -15.04
CA MET A 697 17.12 -36.19 -16.24
C MET A 697 18.43 -35.39 -16.24
N PHE A 698 18.98 -35.11 -15.05
CA PHE A 698 20.21 -34.34 -14.89
C PHE A 698 21.07 -34.92 -13.77
N TYR A 699 22.37 -35.00 -14.03
CA TYR A 699 23.38 -35.51 -13.10
C TYR A 699 24.40 -34.42 -12.80
N PHE A 700 24.66 -34.18 -11.52
CA PHE A 700 25.74 -33.28 -11.10
C PHE A 700 27.11 -33.86 -11.45
N LEU A 701 28.13 -33.00 -11.47
CA LEU A 701 29.51 -33.46 -11.62
C LEU A 701 29.83 -34.54 -10.59
N GLU A 702 30.60 -35.54 -11.01
CA GLU A 702 31.00 -36.73 -10.26
C GLU A 702 29.88 -37.74 -9.96
N GLU A 703 28.61 -37.41 -10.22
CA GLU A 703 27.53 -38.40 -10.14
C GLU A 703 27.68 -39.49 -11.20
N LYS A 704 27.22 -40.69 -10.86
CA LYS A 704 27.32 -41.89 -11.70
C LYS A 704 25.95 -42.38 -12.12
N VAL A 705 25.87 -42.89 -13.34
CA VAL A 705 24.74 -43.67 -13.83
C VAL A 705 25.20 -45.09 -14.11
N THR A 706 24.44 -46.08 -13.64
CA THR A 706 24.67 -47.50 -13.89
C THR A 706 23.63 -48.02 -14.88
N TYR A 707 24.09 -48.71 -15.92
CA TYR A 707 23.28 -49.32 -16.97
C TYR A 707 23.22 -50.84 -16.78
N THR A 708 22.03 -51.41 -16.95
CA THR A 708 21.79 -52.85 -16.87
C THR A 708 21.03 -53.32 -18.10
N CYS A 709 21.41 -54.46 -18.66
CA CYS A 709 20.68 -55.06 -19.78
C CYS A 709 19.51 -55.92 -19.26
N ASN A 710 18.43 -56.02 -20.02
CA ASN A 710 17.30 -56.89 -19.72
C ASN A 710 17.71 -58.36 -19.83
N ASP A 711 16.90 -59.26 -19.25
CA ASP A 711 17.13 -60.70 -19.32
C ASP A 711 17.29 -61.17 -20.78
N GLY A 712 18.36 -61.94 -21.04
CA GLY A 712 18.72 -62.42 -22.38
C GLY A 712 19.63 -61.48 -23.17
N TYR A 713 20.03 -60.34 -22.61
CA TYR A 713 20.97 -59.40 -23.22
C TYR A 713 22.17 -59.12 -22.31
N THR A 714 23.34 -58.90 -22.91
CA THR A 714 24.56 -58.48 -22.20
C THR A 714 25.15 -57.21 -22.85
N PRO A 715 25.85 -56.37 -22.08
CA PRO A 715 26.61 -55.26 -22.67
C PRO A 715 27.65 -55.79 -23.66
N GLU A 716 27.87 -55.09 -24.76
CA GLU A 716 28.96 -55.42 -25.69
C GLU A 716 30.32 -55.50 -24.97
N TYR A 717 31.17 -56.43 -25.40
CA TYR A 717 32.45 -56.71 -24.75
C TYR A 717 33.31 -55.44 -24.63
N GLY A 718 33.72 -55.11 -23.40
CA GLY A 718 34.52 -53.92 -23.09
C GLY A 718 33.71 -52.63 -22.89
N SER A 719 32.39 -52.65 -23.04
CA SER A 719 31.54 -51.49 -22.77
C SER A 719 31.36 -51.28 -21.26
N PRO A 720 31.74 -50.10 -20.72
CA PRO A 720 31.53 -49.82 -19.30
C PRO A 720 30.04 -49.67 -18.99
N THR A 721 29.59 -50.34 -17.94
CA THR A 721 28.20 -50.28 -17.45
C THR A 721 27.97 -49.13 -16.46
N VAL A 722 29.01 -48.39 -16.08
CA VAL A 722 28.93 -47.22 -15.22
C VAL A 722 29.59 -46.05 -15.92
N ALA A 723 28.90 -44.91 -16.00
CA ALA A 723 29.45 -43.67 -16.54
C ALA A 723 29.40 -42.57 -15.47
N THR A 724 30.49 -41.82 -15.34
CA THR A 724 30.61 -40.67 -14.44
C THR A 724 30.38 -39.37 -15.20
N CYS A 725 29.65 -38.42 -14.62
CA CYS A 725 29.54 -37.08 -15.17
C CYS A 725 30.79 -36.25 -14.84
N LEU A 726 31.47 -35.70 -15.85
CA LEU A 726 32.72 -34.94 -15.69
C LEU A 726 32.54 -33.50 -16.16
N ALA A 727 33.42 -32.60 -15.70
CA ALA A 727 33.44 -31.23 -16.18
C ALA A 727 33.98 -31.17 -17.62
N GLY A 728 33.27 -30.46 -18.50
CA GLY A 728 33.68 -30.18 -19.87
C GLY A 728 33.71 -28.68 -20.17
N THR A 729 34.18 -28.33 -21.37
CA THR A 729 34.35 -26.94 -21.81
C THR A 729 33.03 -26.19 -22.01
N ASN A 730 31.93 -26.89 -22.30
CA ASN A 730 30.59 -26.33 -22.55
C ASN A 730 29.50 -27.00 -21.69
N GLY A 731 29.83 -27.38 -20.44
CA GLY A 731 28.91 -28.09 -19.54
C GLY A 731 29.46 -29.43 -19.06
N GLY A 732 28.64 -30.27 -18.44
CA GLY A 732 29.05 -31.61 -18.06
C GLY A 732 29.14 -32.54 -19.28
N VAL A 733 30.16 -33.39 -19.31
CA VAL A 733 30.39 -34.41 -20.33
C VAL A 733 30.50 -35.75 -19.64
N TRP A 734 29.84 -36.76 -20.20
CA TRP A 734 29.94 -38.10 -19.68
C TRP A 734 31.25 -38.78 -20.04
N GLU A 735 31.87 -39.44 -19.06
CA GLU A 735 33.12 -40.19 -19.20
C GLU A 735 33.06 -41.24 -20.33
N TYR A 736 31.93 -41.94 -20.47
CA TYR A 736 31.71 -42.99 -21.46
C TYR A 736 30.35 -42.87 -22.14
N ALA A 737 30.19 -43.40 -23.36
CA ALA A 737 28.92 -43.51 -24.09
C ALA A 737 27.90 -44.46 -23.41
N THR A 738 26.62 -44.32 -23.72
CA THR A 738 25.59 -45.30 -23.29
C THR A 738 25.92 -46.67 -23.92
N PRO A 739 26.01 -47.76 -23.14
CA PRO A 739 26.37 -49.07 -23.68
C PRO A 739 25.26 -49.64 -24.57
N VAL A 740 25.62 -50.52 -25.50
CA VAL A 740 24.66 -51.28 -26.31
C VAL A 740 24.46 -52.66 -25.69
N CYS A 741 23.20 -53.08 -25.50
CA CYS A 741 22.89 -54.44 -25.06
C CYS A 741 22.55 -55.32 -26.27
N SER A 742 23.20 -56.48 -26.39
CA SER A 742 22.97 -57.44 -27.48
C SER A 742 22.67 -58.83 -26.93
N SER A 743 21.94 -59.63 -27.72
CA SER A 743 21.53 -60.99 -27.36
C SER A 743 22.56 -62.06 -27.77
N GLU A 744 23.72 -61.67 -28.30
CA GLU A 744 24.69 -62.60 -28.87
C GLU A 744 25.84 -62.91 -27.90
N SER A 745 25.91 -64.18 -27.52
CA SER A 745 27.11 -64.81 -26.98
C SER A 745 28.16 -64.95 -28.09
N LEU A 746 29.30 -64.26 -27.97
CA LEU A 746 30.49 -64.64 -28.72
C LEU A 746 31.68 -64.86 -27.78
N PRO A 747 32.07 -66.13 -27.55
CA PRO A 747 33.45 -66.48 -27.22
C PRO A 747 34.18 -67.09 -28.43
N ASN A 748 35.46 -66.72 -28.54
CA ASN A 748 36.55 -67.25 -29.38
C ASN A 748 36.58 -66.76 -30.85
N TYR A 749 37.70 -66.30 -31.43
CA TYR A 749 39.08 -66.78 -31.34
C TYR A 749 40.11 -65.64 -31.48
N ALA A 750 41.22 -65.77 -30.76
CA ALA A 750 42.49 -65.15 -31.14
C ALA A 750 43.13 -65.98 -32.26
N GLU A 751 43.61 -65.36 -33.33
CA GLU A 751 44.87 -65.73 -33.99
C GLU A 751 45.36 -64.64 -34.97
N THR A 752 46.57 -64.18 -34.67
CA THR A 752 47.63 -63.60 -35.50
C THR A 752 47.43 -63.45 -37.02
N ALA A 753 47.72 -62.24 -37.53
CA ALA A 753 48.50 -62.06 -38.75
C ALA A 753 49.28 -60.73 -38.74
N SER A 754 50.60 -60.86 -38.67
CA SER A 754 51.61 -59.84 -39.01
C SER A 754 51.54 -59.49 -40.49
N HIS A 755 51.52 -58.20 -40.87
CA HIS A 755 52.62 -57.56 -41.60
C HIS A 755 52.26 -56.19 -42.21
N THR A 756 53.28 -55.32 -42.18
CA THR A 756 53.61 -54.21 -43.08
C THR A 756 52.78 -52.93 -42.99
N GLY A 757 53.47 -51.87 -42.56
CA GLY A 757 52.96 -50.51 -42.58
C GLY A 757 53.02 -49.86 -43.95
N LEU A 758 52.36 -48.70 -44.03
CA LEU A 758 52.71 -47.59 -44.90
C LEU A 758 51.97 -46.34 -44.40
N THR A 759 52.74 -45.32 -44.06
CA THR A 759 52.34 -43.93 -43.84
C THR A 759 51.83 -43.32 -45.13
N ILE A 760 50.64 -42.70 -45.15
CA ILE A 760 50.31 -41.58 -46.05
C ILE A 760 49.43 -40.54 -45.32
N THR A 761 49.94 -39.31 -45.40
CA THR A 761 49.48 -37.94 -45.14
C THR A 761 47.99 -37.56 -45.28
N THR A 762 47.51 -36.79 -44.29
CA THR A 762 46.74 -35.53 -44.32
C THR A 762 46.02 -35.07 -45.61
N MET A 763 44.69 -34.82 -45.54
CA MET A 763 44.00 -33.50 -45.69
C MET A 763 42.49 -33.65 -46.05
N PRO A 764 41.65 -32.61 -45.81
CA PRO A 764 40.25 -32.71 -45.40
C PRO A 764 39.24 -32.45 -46.54
N TYR A 765 37.95 -32.77 -46.31
CA TYR A 765 36.84 -32.20 -47.09
C TYR A 765 35.61 -31.92 -46.22
N ASP A 766 35.30 -30.64 -46.08
CA ASP A 766 33.98 -30.08 -45.77
C ASP A 766 33.00 -30.35 -46.91
N ILE A 767 31.77 -30.77 -46.58
CA ILE A 767 30.59 -30.55 -47.43
C ILE A 767 29.41 -30.21 -46.52
N THR A 768 28.99 -28.95 -46.54
CA THR A 768 27.65 -28.50 -46.17
C THR A 768 26.63 -28.89 -47.26
N PRO A 769 25.35 -29.04 -46.93
CA PRO A 769 24.29 -28.81 -47.90
C PRO A 769 23.36 -27.69 -47.44
N ALA A 770 23.07 -26.76 -48.35
CA ALA A 770 22.03 -25.76 -48.18
C ALA A 770 21.11 -25.73 -49.42
N PHE A 771 19.81 -25.73 -49.13
CA PHE A 771 18.65 -25.31 -49.92
C PHE A 771 18.18 -26.13 -51.14
N SER A 772 16.91 -26.54 -51.08
CA SER A 772 15.91 -25.93 -51.97
C SER A 772 14.50 -26.00 -51.35
N ALA A 773 13.82 -24.87 -51.38
CA ALA A 773 12.41 -24.70 -51.08
C ALA A 773 11.56 -25.00 -52.32
N ALA A 774 10.32 -25.44 -52.10
CA ALA A 774 9.23 -25.28 -53.06
C ALA A 774 7.96 -24.92 -52.27
N GLU A 775 7.53 -23.68 -52.43
CA GLU A 775 6.26 -23.11 -51.98
C GLU A 775 5.09 -23.49 -52.92
N ASN A 776 3.89 -23.34 -52.35
CA ASN A 776 2.56 -23.09 -52.97
C ASN A 776 1.83 -24.31 -53.56
N GLY A 777 0.56 -24.57 -53.22
CA GLY A 777 -0.39 -23.86 -52.36
C GLY A 777 -1.81 -24.42 -52.55
N TYR A 778 -2.64 -24.33 -51.51
CA TYR A 778 -4.09 -24.03 -51.50
C TYR A 778 -4.57 -23.89 -50.05
#